data_AF-A0A6A5GM23-F1
#
_entry.id   AF-A0A6A5GM23-F1
#
_cell.length_a   1.000
_cell.length_b   1.000
_cell.length_c   1.000
_cell.angle_alpha   90.00
_cell.angle_beta   90.00
_cell.angle_gamma   90.00
#
_symmetry.space_group_name_H-M   'P 1'
#
loop_
_entity.id
_entity.type
_entity.pdbx_description
1 polymer ?
#
loop_
_entity_poly.entity_id
_entity_poly.type
_entity_poly.pdbx_seq_one_letter_code
_entity_poly.pdbx_strand_id
1 'polypeptide(L)'
;MFFSKISFFLVQTVLTFRIGHLEYENSNETKVLEICMKAAGTRREHTLISLPSCHNFNGLENAANLNYQYAVDLLIGAACDEETQTVSRLALRWHKLYLSSAPLSTKEKEGTTIALKPHSLAGTAEVLLAVCKSMKWKEIGLIYSEETKYTAHAIYDMLAEKEDEIKINVFLQTDGLMNTYSILHSARVLISFLTTVDLSRFVKTLKDKAFRPLEFSIVHVDCYKSETSDVYTYLDEHASEEANPISAARLRKLHRHVALLQNSHDDNGSMQAFAMKHGLEPSYTLYKALVLCDGLQLLSNYKIPPGNLSIVEQQSFLWEHVTNTEIHGFSGPMFIGSDGVRLPYYEMFMWRDGKTQHVASVKPRESEFCGSTNDSKNCYQFTRTIPYGSYLDDLPPYNSDCGYDNNLCSDFHVFMIAAVVFSILLIPMAIAFYLQRKEHLIQQMPWRVPLDTINFDDSSNGKLVSVSRRVSNVSTARASYSSIFSANISEHAHVNKQKVSVKRYVQRRAITFTRQEMEMLNQLKYMSHVNINPFTGICFNQGSEVIVMWQFTTRYSLEDLIFVKEQKFGRNFQSTFIKHIMHGINYIHNSSIKVHGALYLSNCVVDSYWVVKLTDFGIKNILKERMHHKELAPSSSFDIDAIHYKYLQLAPEHLSHLLEKHDEPMGTVEGDIYQLAMLIYQILFYMRPFAERPEDIRELADLLSNQSTAPIHPKVPEGNSFTMRLLSIIQQCWLYKPVARPALIKITDAVNREFGQE
;
A
#
# COMPACT_ATOMS: atom_id res chain seq x y z
N MET A 1 -15.12 107.89 19.92
CA MET A 1 -15.74 108.46 21.14
C MET A 1 -15.69 107.36 22.20
N PHE A 2 -14.92 107.58 23.28
CA PHE A 2 -14.87 106.82 24.55
C PHE A 2 -14.69 105.29 24.49
N PHE A 3 -13.47 104.75 24.56
CA PHE A 3 -12.77 104.36 25.80
C PHE A 3 -13.61 103.60 26.84
N SER A 4 -13.16 102.35 27.08
CA SER A 4 -12.77 101.84 28.41
C SER A 4 -13.76 101.02 29.23
N LYS A 5 -13.38 99.73 29.37
CA LYS A 5 -13.37 98.94 30.61
C LYS A 5 -14.70 98.70 31.34
N ILE A 6 -15.21 97.48 31.16
CA ILE A 6 -15.39 96.60 32.32
C ILE A 6 -14.55 95.35 32.05
N SER A 7 -13.40 95.33 32.70
CA SER A 7 -12.50 94.18 32.80
C SER A 7 -13.11 93.09 33.67
N PHE A 8 -12.81 91.84 33.30
CA PHE A 8 -12.44 90.75 34.19
C PHE A 8 -13.34 90.49 35.41
N PHE A 9 -14.19 89.46 35.29
CA PHE A 9 -14.03 88.31 36.18
C PHE A 9 -13.75 87.10 35.30
N LEU A 10 -12.47 86.98 34.96
CA LEU A 10 -11.87 85.76 34.47
C LEU A 10 -11.78 84.82 35.67
N VAL A 11 -12.89 84.16 36.02
CA VAL A 11 -12.77 82.90 36.75
C VAL A 11 -12.44 81.88 35.68
N GLN A 12 -11.13 81.72 35.45
CA GLN A 12 -10.61 80.45 34.96
C GLN A 12 -10.98 79.44 36.05
N THR A 13 -12.22 78.92 36.03
CA THR A 13 -12.56 77.76 36.84
C THR A 13 -11.71 76.65 36.28
N VAL A 14 -10.61 76.37 36.97
CA VAL A 14 -9.95 75.08 36.89
C VAL A 14 -11.09 74.07 37.09
N LEU A 15 -11.53 73.41 36.02
CA LEU A 15 -12.53 72.35 36.10
C LEU A 15 -11.90 71.23 36.93
N THR A 16 -12.19 71.22 38.23
CA THR A 16 -11.81 70.16 39.16
C THR A 16 -12.72 68.98 38.88
N PHE A 17 -12.15 67.86 38.47
CA PHE A 17 -12.90 66.63 38.17
C PHE A 17 -13.32 65.98 39.48
N ARG A 18 -14.63 65.87 39.70
CA ARG A 18 -15.27 65.41 40.96
C ARG A 18 -15.59 63.92 40.90
N ILE A 19 -15.11 63.19 41.90
CA ILE A 19 -15.32 61.74 42.02
C ILE A 19 -16.25 61.48 43.21
N GLY A 20 -17.44 60.95 42.94
CA GLY A 20 -18.38 60.51 43.96
C GLY A 20 -18.10 59.07 44.36
N HIS A 21 -17.80 58.85 45.63
CA HIS A 21 -17.48 57.53 46.18
C HIS A 21 -18.62 57.01 47.05
N LEU A 22 -19.09 55.80 46.76
CA LEU A 22 -20.02 55.05 47.59
C LEU A 22 -19.21 54.13 48.49
N GLU A 23 -19.03 54.55 49.74
CA GLU A 23 -18.19 53.87 50.73
C GLU A 23 -18.94 52.71 51.38
N TYR A 24 -18.30 51.55 51.49
CA TYR A 24 -18.83 50.43 52.26
C TYR A 24 -18.81 50.74 53.76
N GLU A 25 -19.90 50.48 54.46
CA GLU A 25 -20.04 50.77 55.90
C GLU A 25 -18.90 50.15 56.73
N ASN A 26 -18.36 50.93 57.68
CA ASN A 26 -17.25 50.52 58.57
C ASN A 26 -15.95 50.13 57.84
N SER A 27 -15.71 50.66 56.64
CA SER A 27 -14.47 50.44 55.89
C SER A 27 -13.47 51.60 56.02
N ASN A 28 -12.19 51.31 55.73
CA ASN A 28 -11.15 52.34 55.58
C ASN A 28 -11.00 52.77 54.10
N GLU A 29 -12.00 52.52 53.25
CA GLU A 29 -11.94 52.72 51.79
C GLU A 29 -11.60 54.16 51.43
N THR A 30 -12.25 55.16 52.04
CA THR A 30 -11.96 56.58 51.76
C THR A 30 -10.50 56.94 52.04
N LYS A 31 -9.95 56.50 53.18
CA LYS A 31 -8.56 56.76 53.55
C LYS A 31 -7.58 56.14 52.56
N VAL A 32 -7.88 54.93 52.07
CA VAL A 32 -7.04 54.23 51.08
C VAL A 32 -7.11 54.94 49.72
N LEU A 33 -8.29 55.34 49.25
CA LEU A 33 -8.45 56.08 48.00
C LEU A 33 -7.74 57.44 48.03
N GLU A 34 -7.77 58.15 49.16
CA GLU A 34 -7.01 59.39 49.33
C GLU A 34 -5.49 59.18 49.23
N ILE A 35 -4.97 58.07 49.76
CA ILE A 35 -3.55 57.71 49.62
C ILE A 35 -3.22 57.45 48.15
N CYS A 36 -4.07 56.70 47.45
CA CYS A 36 -3.89 56.36 46.03
C CYS A 36 -3.92 57.60 45.13
N MET A 37 -4.85 58.53 45.35
CA MET A 37 -4.91 59.80 44.61
C MET A 37 -3.67 60.68 44.85
N LYS A 38 -3.09 60.66 46.06
CA LYS A 38 -1.85 61.40 46.37
C LYS A 38 -0.62 60.77 45.71
N ALA A 39 -0.59 59.43 45.57
CA ALA A 39 0.52 58.68 45.00
C ALA A 39 0.58 58.72 43.46
N ALA A 40 -0.58 58.85 42.79
CA ALA A 40 -0.70 58.75 41.32
C ALA A 40 -0.07 59.91 40.51
N GLY A 41 0.68 60.84 41.14
CA GLY A 41 1.39 61.91 40.42
C GLY A 41 0.49 62.90 39.66
N THR A 42 -0.82 62.89 39.90
CA THR A 42 -1.79 63.79 39.29
C THR A 42 -1.58 65.21 39.82
N ARG A 43 -0.88 66.04 39.03
CA ARG A 43 -0.67 67.49 39.27
C ARG A 43 -1.96 68.33 39.15
N ARG A 44 -3.16 67.79 39.40
CA ARG A 44 -4.43 68.54 39.46
C ARG A 44 -5.37 68.01 40.54
N GLU A 45 -6.08 68.95 41.17
CA GLU A 45 -7.03 68.78 42.28
C GLU A 45 -8.27 67.96 41.88
N HIS A 46 -8.17 66.64 41.84
CA HIS A 46 -9.35 65.77 41.89
C HIS A 46 -9.97 65.86 43.29
N THR A 47 -11.29 66.01 43.36
CA THR A 47 -12.01 66.07 44.65
C THR A 47 -12.80 64.78 44.83
N LEU A 48 -12.53 64.06 45.92
CA LEU A 48 -13.25 62.85 46.29
C LEU A 48 -14.33 63.20 47.30
N ILE A 49 -15.56 62.78 47.03
CA ILE A 49 -16.73 63.00 47.89
C ILE A 49 -17.28 61.62 48.25
N SER A 50 -17.01 61.15 49.46
CA SER A 50 -17.49 59.87 49.96
C SER A 50 -18.84 60.03 50.67
N LEU A 51 -19.80 59.19 50.32
CA LEU A 51 -21.05 58.99 51.08
C LEU A 51 -21.20 57.50 51.43
N PRO A 52 -21.80 57.17 52.59
CA PRO A 52 -21.98 55.78 53.00
C PRO A 52 -22.96 55.03 52.09
N SER A 53 -22.78 53.74 51.97
CA SER A 53 -23.66 52.82 51.23
C SER A 53 -23.80 51.49 51.98
N CYS A 54 -24.59 50.55 51.46
CA CYS A 54 -24.76 49.20 52.03
C CYS A 54 -25.51 49.15 53.38
N HIS A 55 -26.23 50.21 53.77
CA HIS A 55 -27.03 50.24 55.00
C HIS A 55 -28.47 50.63 54.68
N ASN A 56 -29.41 49.70 54.81
CA ASN A 56 -30.83 49.91 54.51
C ASN A 56 -31.08 50.50 53.10
N PHE A 57 -30.34 50.07 52.07
CA PHE A 57 -30.48 50.56 50.69
C PHE A 57 -30.14 52.05 50.49
N ASN A 58 -29.41 52.66 51.43
CA ASN A 58 -29.06 54.08 51.40
C ASN A 58 -28.07 54.47 50.29
N GLY A 59 -27.35 53.52 49.69
CA GLY A 59 -26.40 53.83 48.61
C GLY A 59 -27.09 54.30 47.33
N LEU A 60 -28.35 53.92 47.08
CA LEU A 60 -29.14 54.48 45.96
C LEU A 60 -29.45 55.96 46.19
N GLU A 61 -29.89 56.31 47.39
CA GLU A 61 -30.17 57.70 47.79
C GLU A 61 -28.88 58.54 47.68
N ASN A 62 -27.79 58.02 48.23
CA ASN A 62 -26.50 58.70 48.22
C ASN A 62 -25.89 58.78 46.81
N ALA A 63 -26.12 57.80 45.92
CA ALA A 63 -25.75 57.91 44.51
C ALA A 63 -26.51 59.06 43.81
N ALA A 64 -27.80 59.21 44.08
CA ALA A 64 -28.58 60.34 43.57
C ALA A 64 -28.10 61.67 44.15
N ASN A 65 -27.76 61.70 45.44
CA ASN A 65 -27.21 62.87 46.12
C ASN A 65 -25.87 63.32 45.49
N LEU A 66 -24.96 62.38 45.26
CA LEU A 66 -23.69 62.62 44.56
C LEU A 66 -23.92 63.23 43.17
N ASN A 67 -24.89 62.73 42.42
CA ASN A 67 -25.19 63.22 41.07
C ASN A 67 -25.85 64.61 41.06
N TYR A 68 -26.85 64.87 41.90
CA TYR A 68 -27.64 66.11 41.84
C TYR A 68 -27.12 67.23 42.74
N GLN A 69 -26.71 66.93 43.98
CA GLN A 69 -26.26 67.94 44.94
C GLN A 69 -24.77 68.28 44.75
N TYR A 70 -23.95 67.25 44.57
CA TYR A 70 -22.49 67.40 44.44
C TYR A 70 -22.02 67.50 42.98
N ALA A 71 -22.90 67.17 42.02
CA ALA A 71 -22.66 67.21 40.58
C ALA A 71 -21.35 66.51 40.17
N VAL A 72 -21.14 65.30 40.68
CA VAL A 72 -19.93 64.52 40.40
C VAL A 72 -19.81 64.15 38.92
N ASP A 73 -18.57 64.01 38.44
CA ASP A 73 -18.26 63.63 37.06
C ASP A 73 -18.21 62.11 36.88
N LEU A 74 -17.85 61.40 37.95
CA LEU A 74 -17.68 59.95 38.00
C LEU A 74 -18.23 59.38 39.31
N LEU A 75 -18.82 58.18 39.26
CA LEU A 75 -19.14 57.37 40.43
C LEU A 75 -18.12 56.24 40.61
N ILE A 76 -17.69 55.97 41.84
CA ILE A 76 -16.80 54.86 42.20
C ILE A 76 -17.28 54.18 43.49
N GLY A 77 -17.04 52.89 43.63
CA GLY A 77 -17.32 52.13 44.86
C GLY A 77 -18.31 51.00 44.65
N ALA A 78 -18.57 50.24 45.70
CA ALA A 78 -19.59 49.18 45.68
C ALA A 78 -20.68 49.53 46.68
N ALA A 79 -21.91 49.68 46.19
CA ALA A 79 -23.07 49.92 47.03
C ALA A 79 -23.55 48.65 47.77
N CYS A 80 -22.73 47.58 47.82
CA CYS A 80 -23.07 46.15 48.01
C CYS A 80 -23.67 45.52 46.75
N ASP A 81 -23.58 44.18 46.66
CA ASP A 81 -23.99 43.44 45.46
C ASP A 81 -25.46 43.69 45.10
N GLU A 82 -26.33 43.88 46.10
CA GLU A 82 -27.77 44.13 45.93
C GLU A 82 -28.09 45.53 45.37
N GLU A 83 -27.36 46.56 45.79
CA GLU A 83 -27.60 47.94 45.34
C GLU A 83 -26.87 48.28 44.02
N THR A 84 -25.74 47.61 43.76
CA THR A 84 -24.83 47.92 42.66
C THR A 84 -25.50 47.84 41.29
N GLN A 85 -26.37 46.85 41.06
CA GLN A 85 -27.12 46.74 39.80
C GLN A 85 -28.02 47.96 39.56
N THR A 86 -28.66 48.46 40.61
CA THR A 86 -29.53 49.64 40.51
C THR A 86 -28.74 50.92 40.32
N VAL A 87 -27.60 51.07 41.01
CA VAL A 87 -26.66 52.18 40.79
C VAL A 87 -26.12 52.16 39.36
N SER A 88 -25.84 51.00 38.79
CA SER A 88 -25.44 50.83 37.39
C SER A 88 -26.49 51.38 36.41
N ARG A 89 -27.77 51.08 36.66
CA ARG A 89 -28.91 51.62 35.89
C ARG A 89 -29.07 53.13 36.02
N LEU A 90 -28.89 53.66 37.21
CA LEU A 90 -28.96 55.11 37.44
C LEU A 90 -27.81 55.83 36.74
N ALA A 91 -26.58 55.32 36.86
CA ALA A 91 -25.41 55.86 36.18
C ALA A 91 -25.60 55.91 34.65
N LEU A 92 -26.21 54.87 34.06
CA LEU A 92 -26.56 54.87 32.63
C LEU A 92 -27.53 56.00 32.28
N ARG A 93 -28.58 56.21 33.08
CA ARG A 93 -29.57 57.28 32.85
C ARG A 93 -29.00 58.69 33.07
N TRP A 94 -27.97 58.81 33.89
CA TRP A 94 -27.25 60.06 34.13
C TRP A 94 -26.11 60.30 33.14
N HIS A 95 -25.81 59.35 32.24
CA HIS A 95 -24.63 59.38 31.37
C HIS A 95 -23.34 59.60 32.18
N LYS A 96 -23.21 58.89 33.31
CA LYS A 96 -22.05 58.93 34.19
C LYS A 96 -21.37 57.57 34.18
N LEU A 97 -20.03 57.59 34.12
CA LEU A 97 -19.25 56.38 34.28
C LEU A 97 -19.35 55.91 35.74
N TYR A 98 -19.49 54.61 35.95
CA TYR A 98 -19.53 54.01 37.27
C TYR A 98 -18.47 52.90 37.38
N LEU A 99 -17.47 53.11 38.25
CA LEU A 99 -16.41 52.14 38.54
C LEU A 99 -16.81 51.30 39.76
N SER A 100 -17.24 50.06 39.53
CA SER A 100 -17.71 49.17 40.58
C SER A 100 -16.62 48.17 41.00
N SER A 101 -16.42 47.99 42.31
CA SER A 101 -15.61 46.89 42.87
C SER A 101 -16.43 45.61 43.10
N ALA A 102 -17.72 45.59 42.76
CA ALA A 102 -18.54 44.38 42.81
C ALA A 102 -18.31 43.51 41.55
N PRO A 103 -18.43 42.17 41.68
CA PRO A 103 -18.34 41.27 40.54
C PRO A 103 -19.66 41.32 39.74
N LEU A 104 -19.75 42.17 38.72
CA LEU A 104 -20.92 42.23 37.83
C LEU A 104 -20.65 41.46 36.54
N SER A 105 -21.57 40.59 36.14
CA SER A 105 -21.55 40.01 34.79
C SER A 105 -21.93 41.03 33.72
N THR A 106 -21.61 40.73 32.45
CA THR A 106 -22.02 41.56 31.29
C THR A 106 -23.54 41.69 31.16
N LYS A 107 -24.31 40.75 31.73
CA LYS A 107 -25.78 40.77 31.76
C LYS A 107 -26.35 41.65 32.89
N GLU A 108 -25.57 41.89 33.94
CA GLU A 108 -26.02 42.61 35.14
C GLU A 108 -25.63 44.09 35.14
N LYS A 109 -24.61 44.46 34.36
CA LYS A 109 -24.13 45.84 34.25
C LYS A 109 -24.70 46.56 33.03
N GLU A 110 -24.82 47.86 33.15
CA GLU A 110 -25.21 48.74 32.05
C GLU A 110 -23.98 49.32 31.32
N GLY A 111 -24.20 49.88 30.12
CA GLY A 111 -23.13 50.33 29.21
C GLY A 111 -22.22 51.48 29.72
N THR A 112 -22.52 52.08 30.88
CA THR A 112 -21.66 53.09 31.53
C THR A 112 -20.92 52.55 32.75
N THR A 113 -21.07 51.27 33.07
CA THR A 113 -20.50 50.67 34.29
C THR A 113 -19.29 49.80 33.95
N ILE A 114 -18.19 50.00 34.67
CA ILE A 114 -16.99 49.16 34.60
C ILE A 114 -16.93 48.28 35.84
N ALA A 115 -16.81 46.98 35.61
CA ALA A 115 -16.62 45.99 36.67
C ALA A 115 -15.12 45.77 36.88
N LEU A 116 -14.59 46.29 38.00
CA LEU A 116 -13.16 46.24 38.34
C LEU A 116 -12.73 44.93 39.01
N LYS A 117 -13.69 44.18 39.58
CA LYS A 117 -13.39 42.89 40.19
C LYS A 117 -13.41 41.79 39.13
N PRO A 118 -12.32 41.03 38.95
CA PRO A 118 -12.27 39.95 37.97
C PRO A 118 -13.02 38.74 38.52
N HIS A 119 -14.29 38.61 38.16
CA HIS A 119 -15.08 37.42 38.47
C HIS A 119 -16.03 37.05 37.32
N SER A 120 -15.53 37.10 36.09
CA SER A 120 -16.27 36.50 34.98
C SER A 120 -15.87 35.03 34.87
N LEU A 121 -16.78 34.15 35.31
CA LEU A 121 -16.71 32.72 34.94
C LEU A 121 -16.53 32.59 33.42
N ALA A 122 -17.11 33.51 32.65
CA ALA A 122 -16.92 33.67 31.22
C ALA A 122 -15.46 33.90 30.82
N GLY A 123 -14.73 34.80 31.50
CA GLY A 123 -13.30 35.00 31.24
C GLY A 123 -12.47 33.75 31.55
N THR A 124 -12.86 32.97 32.57
CA THR A 124 -12.19 31.69 32.84
C THR A 124 -12.46 30.66 31.74
N ALA A 125 -13.68 30.58 31.22
CA ALA A 125 -14.01 29.72 30.08
C ALA A 125 -13.22 30.13 28.82
N GLU A 126 -13.12 31.43 28.52
CA GLU A 126 -12.35 31.96 27.39
C GLU A 126 -10.84 31.70 27.52
N VAL A 127 -10.29 31.79 28.73
CA VAL A 127 -8.89 31.41 29.02
C VAL A 127 -8.68 29.93 28.73
N LEU A 128 -9.56 29.05 29.21
CA LEU A 128 -9.46 27.61 28.96
C LEU A 128 -9.57 27.27 27.48
N LEU A 129 -10.46 27.96 26.76
CA LEU A 129 -10.57 27.86 25.31
C LEU A 129 -9.28 28.26 24.62
N ALA A 130 -8.64 29.35 25.04
CA ALA A 130 -7.34 29.80 24.50
C ALA A 130 -6.20 28.81 24.79
N VAL A 131 -6.18 28.22 25.99
CA VAL A 131 -5.23 27.14 26.34
C VAL A 131 -5.43 25.93 25.42
N CYS A 132 -6.66 25.45 25.29
CA CYS A 132 -6.98 24.29 24.46
C CYS A 132 -6.66 24.53 22.97
N LYS A 133 -6.98 25.72 22.45
CA LYS A 133 -6.61 26.12 21.08
C LYS A 133 -5.10 26.12 20.87
N SER A 134 -4.34 26.71 21.80
CA SER A 134 -2.87 26.76 21.71
C SER A 134 -2.24 25.38 21.78
N MET A 135 -2.78 24.49 22.63
CA MET A 135 -2.33 23.12 22.80
C MET A 135 -2.89 22.15 21.74
N LYS A 136 -3.74 22.63 20.82
CA LYS A 136 -4.43 21.84 19.78
C LYS A 136 -5.28 20.71 20.36
N TRP A 137 -5.88 20.92 21.52
CA TRP A 137 -6.81 19.98 22.16
C TRP A 137 -8.23 20.22 21.65
N LYS A 138 -8.82 19.19 21.03
CA LYS A 138 -10.17 19.23 20.46
C LYS A 138 -11.22 18.53 21.32
N GLU A 139 -10.82 17.51 22.07
CA GLU A 139 -11.72 16.89 23.04
C GLU A 139 -11.10 16.90 24.43
N ILE A 140 -11.92 17.26 25.41
CA ILE A 140 -11.51 17.42 26.80
C ILE A 140 -12.49 16.72 27.75
N GLY A 141 -12.00 16.32 28.91
CA GLY A 141 -12.81 15.94 30.06
C GLY A 141 -12.75 17.01 31.14
N LEU A 142 -13.90 17.38 31.69
CA LEU A 142 -14.03 18.26 32.84
C LEU A 142 -14.33 17.42 34.08
N ILE A 143 -13.50 17.58 35.11
CA ILE A 143 -13.69 16.92 36.41
C ILE A 143 -13.77 17.98 37.52
N TYR A 144 -14.67 17.78 38.48
CA TYR A 144 -14.92 18.76 39.53
C TYR A 144 -15.29 18.10 40.87
N SER A 145 -15.11 18.85 41.96
CA SER A 145 -15.46 18.48 43.33
C SER A 145 -16.83 19.06 43.70
N GLU A 146 -17.49 18.55 44.75
CA GLU A 146 -18.81 19.10 45.16
C GLU A 146 -18.72 20.61 45.48
N GLU A 147 -17.61 21.05 46.06
CA GLU A 147 -17.42 22.43 46.44
C GLU A 147 -17.23 23.38 45.24
N THR A 148 -16.71 22.89 44.11
CA THR A 148 -16.47 23.66 42.87
C THR A 148 -17.57 23.46 41.82
N LYS A 149 -18.64 22.75 42.16
CA LYS A 149 -19.73 22.36 41.27
C LYS A 149 -20.34 23.52 40.49
N TYR A 150 -20.70 24.61 41.17
CA TYR A 150 -21.35 25.75 40.50
C TYR A 150 -20.44 26.41 39.46
N THR A 151 -19.16 26.59 39.81
CA THR A 151 -18.12 27.10 38.90
C THR A 151 -17.95 26.19 37.69
N ALA A 152 -17.84 24.87 37.91
CA ALA A 152 -17.64 23.89 36.86
C ALA A 152 -18.84 23.80 35.90
N HIS A 153 -20.08 23.83 36.43
CA HIS A 153 -21.30 23.85 35.61
C HIS A 153 -21.41 25.10 34.75
N ALA A 154 -21.16 26.28 35.32
CA ALA A 154 -21.20 27.52 34.54
C ALA A 154 -20.17 27.50 33.40
N ILE A 155 -18.94 27.04 33.69
CA ILE A 155 -17.89 26.92 32.66
C ILE A 155 -18.24 25.85 31.61
N TYR A 156 -18.84 24.72 32.03
CA TYR A 156 -19.32 23.70 31.10
C TYR A 156 -20.33 24.28 30.10
N ASP A 157 -21.35 25.00 30.58
CA ASP A 157 -22.38 25.59 29.73
C ASP A 157 -21.76 26.56 28.70
N MET A 158 -20.83 27.41 29.14
CA MET A 158 -20.14 28.38 28.26
C MET A 158 -19.19 27.72 27.24
N LEU A 159 -18.53 26.62 27.61
CA LEU A 159 -17.69 25.87 26.67
C LEU A 159 -18.53 25.01 25.72
N ALA A 160 -19.68 24.50 26.16
CA ALA A 160 -20.60 23.71 25.35
C ALA A 160 -21.24 24.55 24.22
N GLU A 161 -21.44 25.85 24.43
CA GLU A 161 -21.84 26.79 23.37
C GLU A 161 -20.79 26.93 22.24
N LYS A 162 -19.55 26.47 22.46
CA LYS A 162 -18.43 26.50 21.50
C LYS A 162 -18.07 25.11 20.97
N GLU A 163 -19.07 24.26 20.72
CA GLU A 163 -18.89 22.86 20.27
C GLU A 163 -18.07 22.72 18.98
N ASP A 164 -18.15 23.72 18.07
CA ASP A 164 -17.36 23.76 16.83
C ASP A 164 -15.83 23.82 17.08
N GLU A 165 -15.42 24.30 18.26
CA GLU A 165 -14.02 24.47 18.62
C GLU A 165 -13.50 23.38 19.57
N ILE A 166 -14.31 23.01 20.57
CA ILE A 166 -13.98 22.00 21.58
C ILE A 166 -15.19 21.15 21.92
N LYS A 167 -14.98 19.84 21.98
CA LYS A 167 -15.97 18.86 22.44
C LYS A 167 -15.66 18.37 23.85
N ILE A 168 -16.66 18.39 24.72
CA ILE A 168 -16.54 17.89 26.10
C ILE A 168 -17.03 16.44 26.13
N ASN A 169 -16.11 15.49 26.21
CA ASN A 169 -16.44 14.05 26.23
C ASN A 169 -16.91 13.57 27.60
N VAL A 170 -16.46 14.24 28.66
CA VAL A 170 -16.70 13.85 30.04
C VAL A 170 -16.95 15.10 30.86
N PHE A 171 -18.02 15.09 31.64
CA PHE A 171 -18.27 16.09 32.68
C PHE A 171 -18.76 15.37 33.92
N LEU A 172 -17.86 15.15 34.88
CA LEU A 172 -18.13 14.27 36.03
C LEU A 172 -17.64 14.87 37.34
N GLN A 173 -18.49 14.73 38.35
CA GLN A 173 -18.12 14.94 39.74
C GLN A 173 -17.28 13.77 40.25
N THR A 174 -16.18 14.06 40.94
CA THR A 174 -15.32 13.06 41.58
C THR A 174 -14.70 13.60 42.87
N ASP A 175 -14.57 12.72 43.86
CA ASP A 175 -13.79 12.88 45.09
C ASP A 175 -12.36 12.33 44.95
N GLY A 176 -11.99 11.95 43.72
CA GLY A 176 -10.73 11.31 43.37
C GLY A 176 -10.75 9.77 43.40
N LEU A 177 -11.84 9.13 43.85
CA LEU A 177 -11.97 7.67 43.95
C LEU A 177 -13.12 7.11 43.10
N MET A 178 -14.24 7.84 43.06
CA MET A 178 -15.45 7.47 42.33
C MET A 178 -15.39 7.93 40.86
N ASN A 179 -16.03 7.16 39.96
CA ASN A 179 -16.18 7.46 38.53
C ASN A 179 -14.87 7.54 37.70
N THR A 180 -13.72 7.10 38.23
CA THR A 180 -12.45 7.13 37.49
C THR A 180 -12.49 6.25 36.24
N TYR A 181 -13.23 5.13 36.25
CA TYR A 181 -13.30 4.22 35.10
C TYR A 181 -13.88 4.90 33.85
N SER A 182 -14.99 5.65 33.97
CA SER A 182 -15.55 6.39 32.83
C SER A 182 -14.61 7.51 32.37
N ILE A 183 -13.99 8.23 33.30
CA ILE A 183 -13.00 9.28 32.99
C ILE A 183 -11.83 8.67 32.18
N LEU A 184 -11.30 7.53 32.62
CA LEU A 184 -10.19 6.82 32.00
C LEU A 184 -10.49 6.27 30.60
N HIS A 185 -11.75 6.10 30.20
CA HIS A 185 -12.10 5.60 28.87
C HIS A 185 -12.56 6.71 27.91
N SER A 186 -13.01 7.84 28.45
CA SER A 186 -13.70 8.87 27.66
C SER A 186 -12.88 10.14 27.45
N ALA A 187 -11.83 10.39 28.24
CA ALA A 187 -10.95 11.56 28.04
C ALA A 187 -9.47 11.25 28.36
N ARG A 188 -8.56 11.96 27.68
CA ARG A 188 -7.10 11.92 27.92
C ARG A 188 -6.55 13.28 28.36
N VAL A 189 -7.16 14.36 27.87
CA VAL A 189 -6.94 15.72 28.38
C VAL A 189 -8.01 16.01 29.42
N LEU A 190 -7.60 16.36 30.63
CA LEU A 190 -8.49 16.62 31.76
C LEU A 190 -8.28 18.03 32.29
N ILE A 191 -9.35 18.82 32.31
CA ILE A 191 -9.38 20.09 33.05
C ILE A 191 -10.02 19.80 34.41
N SER A 192 -9.26 20.08 35.46
CA SER A 192 -9.60 19.71 36.83
C SER A 192 -9.94 20.94 37.65
N PHE A 193 -11.19 20.99 38.13
CA PHE A 193 -11.67 21.91 39.16
C PHE A 193 -11.77 21.18 40.50
N LEU A 194 -10.77 20.37 40.87
CA LEU A 194 -10.77 19.62 42.14
C LEU A 194 -10.20 20.46 43.29
N THR A 195 -10.51 20.09 44.53
CA THR A 195 -9.69 20.57 45.66
C THR A 195 -8.28 19.97 45.56
N THR A 196 -7.27 20.59 46.18
CA THR A 196 -5.90 20.03 46.22
C THR A 196 -5.87 18.61 46.78
N VAL A 197 -6.74 18.33 47.75
CA VAL A 197 -6.91 17.02 48.37
C VAL A 197 -7.48 16.00 47.37
N ASP A 198 -8.56 16.35 46.67
CA ASP A 198 -9.20 15.47 45.70
C ASP A 198 -8.32 15.25 44.47
N LEU A 199 -7.54 16.26 44.05
CA LEU A 199 -6.55 16.14 42.99
C LEU A 199 -5.48 15.10 43.35
N SER A 200 -4.95 15.15 44.58
CA SER A 200 -3.97 14.17 45.07
C SER A 200 -4.53 12.74 45.03
N ARG A 201 -5.76 12.55 45.53
CA ARG A 201 -6.46 11.26 45.45
C ARG A 201 -6.68 10.81 44.02
N PHE A 202 -7.09 11.72 43.13
CA PHE A 202 -7.33 11.42 41.72
C PHE A 202 -6.05 10.95 41.01
N VAL A 203 -4.93 11.65 41.19
CA VAL A 203 -3.65 11.26 40.56
C VAL A 203 -3.14 9.93 41.12
N LYS A 204 -3.35 9.66 42.42
CA LYS A 204 -3.09 8.34 43.01
C LYS A 204 -3.95 7.24 42.37
N THR A 205 -5.24 7.50 42.19
CA THR A 205 -6.14 6.54 41.51
C THR A 205 -5.76 6.33 40.04
N LEU A 206 -5.29 7.36 39.33
CA LEU A 206 -4.75 7.22 37.98
C LEU A 206 -3.52 6.29 37.96
N LYS A 207 -2.60 6.44 38.91
CA LYS A 207 -1.41 5.57 39.06
C LYS A 207 -1.82 4.09 39.18
N ASP A 208 -2.87 3.81 39.95
CA ASP A 208 -3.30 2.45 40.30
C ASP A 208 -4.22 1.80 39.26
N LYS A 209 -5.13 2.57 38.66
CA LYS A 209 -6.19 2.04 37.78
C LYS A 209 -5.98 2.31 36.29
N ALA A 210 -5.14 3.26 35.89
CA ALA A 210 -4.89 3.53 34.48
C ALA A 210 -3.88 2.54 33.90
N PHE A 211 -4.17 1.98 32.72
CA PHE A 211 -3.24 1.11 32.00
C PHE A 211 -1.93 1.84 31.67
N ARG A 212 -2.01 3.11 31.26
CA ARG A 212 -0.87 3.99 30.98
C ARG A 212 -1.11 5.40 31.54
N PRO A 213 -0.73 5.68 32.79
CA PRO A 213 -1.09 6.93 33.45
C PRO A 213 -0.31 8.16 32.93
N LEU A 214 0.81 7.95 32.23
CA LEU A 214 1.60 9.04 31.59
C LEU A 214 0.97 9.55 30.29
N GLU A 215 -0.15 8.99 29.85
CA GLU A 215 -0.88 9.42 28.65
C GLU A 215 -1.96 10.49 28.96
N PHE A 216 -2.10 10.89 30.23
CA PHE A 216 -3.07 11.91 30.64
C PHE A 216 -2.39 13.27 30.80
N SER A 217 -2.99 14.30 30.19
CA SER A 217 -2.63 15.70 30.37
C SER A 217 -3.62 16.34 31.31
N ILE A 218 -3.19 16.78 32.50
CA ILE A 218 -4.09 17.36 33.51
C ILE A 218 -3.78 18.84 33.66
N VAL A 219 -4.75 19.70 33.34
CA VAL A 219 -4.70 21.13 33.66
C VAL A 219 -5.59 21.37 34.87
N HIS A 220 -4.98 21.60 36.02
CA HIS A 220 -5.70 21.92 37.25
C HIS A 220 -5.93 23.43 37.34
N VAL A 221 -7.19 23.85 37.37
CA VAL A 221 -7.59 25.24 37.58
C VAL A 221 -7.78 25.46 39.07
N ASP A 222 -6.95 26.30 39.66
CA ASP A 222 -7.06 26.61 41.09
C ASP A 222 -8.20 27.59 41.34
N CYS A 223 -9.31 27.09 41.89
CA CYS A 223 -10.47 27.90 42.28
C CYS A 223 -10.33 28.53 43.67
N TYR A 224 -9.43 28.04 44.52
CA TYR A 224 -9.30 28.44 45.93
C TYR A 224 -8.12 29.38 46.20
N LYS A 225 -7.26 29.59 45.19
CA LYS A 225 -6.10 30.48 45.27
C LYS A 225 -5.12 30.04 46.36
N SER A 226 -4.83 28.74 46.38
CA SER A 226 -3.77 28.21 47.24
C SER A 226 -2.41 28.72 46.74
N GLU A 227 -1.42 28.86 47.62
CA GLU A 227 -0.06 29.16 47.14
C GLU A 227 0.41 28.02 46.23
N THR A 228 1.04 28.34 45.10
CA THR A 228 1.50 27.32 44.15
C THR A 228 2.50 26.36 44.79
N SER A 229 3.33 26.87 45.71
CA SER A 229 4.21 26.09 46.57
C SER A 229 3.44 25.09 47.41
N ASP A 230 2.32 25.47 48.00
CA ASP A 230 1.55 24.62 48.91
C ASP A 230 0.89 23.46 48.16
N VAL A 231 0.35 23.72 46.98
CA VAL A 231 -0.28 22.69 46.14
C VAL A 231 0.73 21.59 45.79
N TYR A 232 1.91 21.95 45.30
CA TYR A 232 2.91 20.96 44.93
C TYR A 232 3.65 20.35 46.12
N THR A 233 3.85 21.11 47.21
CA THR A 233 4.38 20.57 48.47
C THR A 233 3.46 19.50 49.01
N TYR A 234 2.14 19.76 49.04
CA TYR A 234 1.14 18.79 49.45
C TYR A 234 1.17 17.53 48.59
N LEU A 235 1.26 17.67 47.26
CA LEU A 235 1.38 16.54 46.34
C LEU A 235 2.66 15.73 46.57
N ASP A 236 3.80 16.37 46.84
CA ASP A 236 5.08 15.68 47.08
C ASP A 236 5.16 15.02 48.47
N GLU A 237 4.57 15.63 49.50
CA GLU A 237 4.38 15.04 50.82
C GLU A 237 3.55 13.75 50.73
N HIS A 238 2.40 13.79 50.05
CA HIS A 238 1.54 12.62 49.87
C HIS A 238 2.19 11.54 48.98
N ALA A 239 3.08 11.92 48.05
CA ALA A 239 3.88 10.96 47.32
C ALA A 239 4.97 10.30 48.19
N SER A 240 5.43 10.98 49.23
CA SER A 240 6.44 10.50 50.16
C SER A 240 5.87 9.57 51.25
N GLU A 241 4.56 9.61 51.48
CA GLU A 241 3.84 8.66 52.35
C GLU A 241 3.70 7.24 51.75
N GLU A 242 4.01 7.05 50.47
CA GLU A 242 3.99 5.74 49.82
C GLU A 242 5.12 4.83 50.33
N ALA A 243 4.76 3.68 50.91
CA ALA A 243 5.72 2.74 51.51
C ALA A 243 6.75 2.15 50.53
N ASN A 244 6.42 2.08 49.22
CA ASN A 244 7.31 1.55 48.19
C ASN A 244 7.99 2.71 47.42
N PRO A 245 9.34 2.79 47.41
CA PRO A 245 10.07 3.86 46.73
C PRO A 245 9.83 3.91 45.21
N ILE A 246 9.54 2.78 44.57
CA ILE A 246 9.20 2.71 43.13
C ILE A 246 7.81 3.29 42.88
N SER A 247 6.85 3.02 43.77
CA SER A 247 5.49 3.58 43.71
C SER A 247 5.53 5.11 43.89
N ALA A 248 6.29 5.57 44.89
CA ALA A 248 6.52 6.99 45.16
C ALA A 248 7.16 7.70 43.95
N ALA A 249 8.18 7.11 43.33
CA ALA A 249 8.82 7.65 42.13
C ALA A 249 7.85 7.73 40.94
N ARG A 250 6.99 6.71 40.75
CA ARG A 250 5.96 6.72 39.70
C ARG A 250 4.90 7.80 39.93
N LEU A 251 4.49 8.02 41.18
CA LEU A 251 3.52 9.05 41.54
C LEU A 251 4.09 10.47 41.34
N ARG A 252 5.34 10.71 41.77
CA ARG A 252 6.06 11.97 41.47
C ARG A 252 6.19 12.23 39.97
N LYS A 253 6.37 11.17 39.17
CA LYS A 253 6.38 11.29 37.70
C LYS A 253 5.01 11.69 37.14
N LEU A 254 3.90 11.34 37.79
CA LEU A 254 2.56 11.78 37.37
C LEU A 254 2.27 13.21 37.80
N HIS A 255 2.71 13.64 38.99
CA HIS A 255 2.61 15.04 39.43
C HIS A 255 3.33 15.99 38.46
N ARG A 256 4.41 15.53 37.81
CA ARG A 256 5.10 16.26 36.74
C ARG A 256 4.23 16.52 35.49
N HIS A 257 3.13 15.81 35.30
CA HIS A 257 2.20 15.99 34.15
C HIS A 257 0.94 16.77 34.55
N VAL A 258 0.90 17.31 35.77
CA VAL A 258 -0.14 18.24 36.21
C VAL A 258 0.38 19.66 35.96
N ALA A 259 -0.33 20.41 35.12
CA ALA A 259 -0.12 21.84 34.94
C ALA A 259 -1.13 22.60 35.80
N LEU A 260 -0.64 23.50 36.65
CA LEU A 260 -1.45 24.36 37.50
C LEU A 260 -1.73 25.66 36.76
N LEU A 261 -3.00 25.97 36.54
CA LEU A 261 -3.47 27.22 35.95
C LEU A 261 -4.04 28.10 37.07
N GLN A 262 -3.33 29.18 37.39
CA GLN A 262 -3.64 30.06 38.51
C GLN A 262 -3.97 31.47 38.01
N ASN A 263 -4.98 32.09 38.60
CA ASN A 263 -5.33 33.48 38.30
C ASN A 263 -4.30 34.43 38.93
N SER A 264 -3.78 35.39 38.14
CA SER A 264 -2.73 36.34 38.56
C SER A 264 -3.25 37.51 39.40
N HIS A 265 -4.56 37.58 39.62
CA HIS A 265 -5.19 38.60 40.45
C HIS A 265 -5.20 38.20 41.92
N ASP A 266 -5.22 39.20 42.80
CA ASP A 266 -5.26 39.05 44.26
C ASP A 266 -3.93 38.58 44.86
N ASP A 267 -2.83 39.15 44.34
CA ASP A 267 -1.51 38.99 44.92
C ASP A 267 -1.50 39.51 46.38
N ASN A 268 -1.54 38.55 47.32
CA ASN A 268 -1.44 38.83 48.75
C ASN A 268 -0.14 39.59 49.08
N GLY A 269 0.93 39.41 48.30
CA GLY A 269 2.21 40.10 48.51
C GLY A 269 2.09 41.61 48.33
N SER A 270 1.49 42.06 47.23
CA SER A 270 1.27 43.48 46.95
C SER A 270 0.36 44.16 47.97
N MET A 271 -0.71 43.47 48.40
CA MET A 271 -1.59 43.97 49.48
C MET A 271 -0.83 44.07 50.81
N GLN A 272 -0.07 43.04 51.20
CA GLN A 272 0.71 43.05 52.44
C GLN A 272 1.78 44.15 52.43
N ALA A 273 2.47 44.34 51.31
CA ALA A 273 3.45 45.41 51.14
C ALA A 273 2.81 46.80 51.26
N PHE A 274 1.63 47.01 50.67
CA PHE A 274 0.87 48.26 50.81
C PHE A 274 0.42 48.49 52.26
N ALA A 275 -0.12 47.45 52.89
CA ALA A 275 -0.58 47.48 54.27
C ALA A 275 0.56 47.87 55.23
N MET A 276 1.72 47.22 55.11
CA MET A 276 2.91 47.54 55.92
C MET A 276 3.41 48.96 55.69
N LYS A 277 3.47 49.42 54.43
CA LYS A 277 3.97 50.76 54.07
C LYS A 277 3.12 51.89 54.67
N HIS A 278 1.81 51.68 54.78
CA HIS A 278 0.86 52.71 55.21
C HIS A 278 0.24 52.47 56.60
N GLY A 279 0.74 51.47 57.35
CA GLY A 279 0.27 51.16 58.69
C GLY A 279 -1.18 50.70 58.75
N LEU A 280 -1.61 49.88 57.78
CA LEU A 280 -2.94 49.28 57.68
C LEU A 280 -2.84 47.77 57.93
N GLU A 281 -3.96 47.14 58.28
CA GLU A 281 -4.03 45.68 58.42
C GLU A 281 -4.50 45.02 57.12
N PRO A 282 -3.83 43.94 56.66
CA PRO A 282 -4.32 43.12 55.55
C PRO A 282 -5.74 42.61 55.84
N SER A 283 -6.70 43.00 55.02
CA SER A 283 -8.11 42.65 55.18
C SER A 283 -8.81 42.61 53.84
N TYR A 284 -9.94 41.90 53.76
CA TYR A 284 -10.73 41.84 52.54
C TYR A 284 -11.27 43.22 52.11
N THR A 285 -11.59 44.09 53.07
CA THR A 285 -11.99 45.48 52.81
C THR A 285 -10.83 46.32 52.27
N LEU A 286 -9.60 46.12 52.76
CA LEU A 286 -8.41 46.73 52.16
C LEU A 286 -8.22 46.28 50.71
N TYR A 287 -8.37 44.99 50.43
CA TYR A 287 -8.29 44.48 49.06
C TYR A 287 -9.34 45.13 48.13
N LYS A 288 -10.61 45.24 48.57
CA LYS A 288 -11.65 45.96 47.80
C LYS A 288 -11.27 47.41 47.53
N ALA A 289 -10.72 48.10 48.53
CA ALA A 289 -10.24 49.47 48.38
C ALA A 289 -9.09 49.57 47.36
N LEU A 290 -8.17 48.60 47.34
CA LEU A 290 -7.07 48.55 46.37
C LEU A 290 -7.56 48.30 44.94
N VAL A 291 -8.60 47.49 44.74
CA VAL A 291 -9.25 47.33 43.42
C VAL A 291 -9.83 48.66 42.93
N LEU A 292 -10.44 49.46 43.82
CA LEU A 292 -10.91 50.80 43.50
C LEU A 292 -9.75 51.77 43.21
N CYS A 293 -8.64 51.66 43.94
CA CYS A 293 -7.41 52.42 43.63
C CYS A 293 -6.89 52.12 42.22
N ASP A 294 -6.93 50.86 41.80
CA ASP A 294 -6.56 50.48 40.44
C ASP A 294 -7.54 51.10 39.42
N GLY A 295 -8.84 51.13 39.74
CA GLY A 295 -9.83 51.86 38.96
C GLY A 295 -9.53 53.35 38.83
N LEU A 296 -9.05 54.01 39.88
CA LEU A 296 -8.60 55.40 39.82
C LEU A 296 -7.36 55.58 38.95
N GLN A 297 -6.45 54.61 38.92
CA GLN A 297 -5.28 54.66 38.05
C GLN A 297 -5.64 54.64 36.56
N LEU A 298 -6.75 54.01 36.17
CA LEU A 298 -7.25 54.06 34.79
C LEU A 298 -7.56 55.49 34.32
N LEU A 299 -7.92 56.38 35.25
CA LEU A 299 -8.20 57.79 34.98
C LEU A 299 -6.94 58.64 34.88
N SER A 300 -5.77 58.06 35.17
CA SER A 300 -4.50 58.77 35.08
C SER A 300 -4.28 59.28 33.65
N ASN A 301 -3.77 60.51 33.54
CA ASN A 301 -3.53 61.20 32.28
C ASN A 301 -4.76 61.50 31.40
N TYR A 302 -5.98 61.18 31.84
CA TYR A 302 -7.20 61.60 31.14
C TYR A 302 -7.27 63.13 31.09
N LYS A 303 -7.53 63.69 29.91
CA LYS A 303 -7.77 65.11 29.70
C LYS A 303 -9.17 65.28 29.15
N ILE A 304 -9.97 66.12 29.82
CA ILE A 304 -11.25 66.55 29.27
C ILE A 304 -10.96 67.19 27.90
N PRO A 305 -11.58 66.70 26.80
CA PRO A 305 -11.32 67.22 25.47
C PRO A 305 -11.69 68.71 25.40
N PRO A 306 -10.90 69.56 24.69
CA PRO A 306 -11.21 70.98 24.57
C PRO A 306 -12.44 71.20 23.68
N GLY A 307 -13.53 71.73 24.24
CA GLY A 307 -14.75 72.04 23.51
C GLY A 307 -16.00 72.03 24.41
N ASN A 308 -17.10 72.65 23.95
CA ASN A 308 -18.38 72.60 24.65
C ASN A 308 -19.13 71.30 24.28
N LEU A 309 -18.57 70.17 24.71
CA LEU A 309 -19.12 68.83 24.44
C LEU A 309 -20.34 68.55 25.31
N SER A 310 -21.32 67.81 24.77
CA SER A 310 -22.44 67.28 25.55
C SER A 310 -21.95 66.24 26.57
N ILE A 311 -22.74 66.01 27.62
CA ILE A 311 -22.44 65.02 28.67
C ILE A 311 -22.23 63.61 28.07
N VAL A 312 -23.00 63.28 27.01
CA VAL A 312 -22.92 62.00 26.30
C VAL A 312 -21.60 61.85 25.54
N GLU A 313 -21.14 62.90 24.86
CA GLU A 313 -19.86 62.88 24.14
C GLU A 313 -18.68 62.78 25.10
N GLN A 314 -18.70 63.53 26.21
CA GLN A 314 -17.66 63.46 27.24
C GLN A 314 -17.57 62.06 27.86
N GLN A 315 -18.71 61.43 28.14
CA GLN A 315 -18.77 60.07 28.67
C GLN A 315 -18.26 59.02 27.66
N SER A 316 -18.47 59.25 26.36
CA SER A 316 -17.95 58.37 25.31
C SER A 316 -16.42 58.42 25.23
N PHE A 317 -15.83 59.63 25.26
CA PHE A 317 -14.36 59.79 25.32
C PHE A 317 -13.76 59.19 26.60
N LEU A 318 -14.46 59.32 27.74
CA LEU A 318 -14.01 58.74 29.00
C LEU A 318 -14.10 57.20 28.97
N TRP A 319 -15.14 56.64 28.35
CA TRP A 319 -15.27 55.20 28.16
C TRP A 319 -14.12 54.66 27.31
N GLU A 320 -13.86 55.27 26.15
CA GLU A 320 -12.75 54.88 25.26
C GLU A 320 -11.39 54.98 25.94
N HIS A 321 -11.19 55.97 26.82
CA HIS A 321 -9.94 56.11 27.59
C HIS A 321 -9.73 54.97 28.61
N VAL A 322 -10.81 54.37 29.13
CA VAL A 322 -10.73 53.38 30.22
C VAL A 322 -10.88 51.94 29.72
N THR A 323 -11.54 51.73 28.58
CA THR A 323 -11.62 50.40 27.93
C THR A 323 -10.41 50.13 27.06
N ASN A 324 -10.08 48.85 26.86
CA ASN A 324 -8.90 48.38 26.12
C ASN A 324 -7.57 48.90 26.70
N THR A 325 -7.54 49.34 27.95
CA THR A 325 -6.32 49.78 28.63
C THR A 325 -5.81 48.74 29.61
N GLU A 326 -4.49 48.48 29.56
CA GLU A 326 -3.76 47.67 30.53
C GLU A 326 -3.07 48.57 31.57
N ILE A 327 -3.27 48.27 32.85
CA ILE A 327 -2.52 48.87 33.96
C ILE A 327 -1.99 47.78 34.89
N HIS A 328 -0.90 48.08 35.60
CA HIS A 328 -0.39 47.24 36.67
C HIS A 328 -0.74 47.85 38.02
N GLY A 329 -1.82 47.36 38.61
CA GLY A 329 -2.38 47.84 39.85
C GLY A 329 -1.91 47.07 41.09
N PHE A 330 -2.36 47.52 42.25
CA PHE A 330 -2.13 46.87 43.54
C PHE A 330 -2.82 45.52 43.67
N SER A 331 -3.93 45.30 42.94
CA SER A 331 -4.64 44.02 42.89
C SER A 331 -4.15 43.07 41.78
N GLY A 332 -3.03 43.40 41.14
CA GLY A 332 -2.46 42.67 40.00
C GLY A 332 -2.62 43.41 38.67
N PRO A 333 -2.25 42.78 37.54
CA PRO A 333 -2.52 43.37 36.23
C PRO A 333 -4.03 43.60 36.04
N MET A 334 -4.41 44.62 35.30
CA MET A 334 -5.81 44.94 35.02
C MET A 334 -5.94 45.34 33.57
N PHE A 335 -6.74 44.57 32.84
CA PHE A 335 -7.15 44.90 31.48
C PHE A 335 -8.67 44.99 31.46
N ILE A 336 -9.20 46.15 31.09
CA ILE A 336 -10.64 46.37 30.93
C ILE A 336 -10.98 46.09 29.47
N GLY A 337 -11.82 45.08 29.23
CA GLY A 337 -12.27 44.75 27.88
C GLY A 337 -13.12 45.86 27.25
N SER A 338 -13.39 45.74 25.95
CA SER A 338 -14.29 46.66 25.22
C SER A 338 -15.72 46.64 25.76
N ASP A 339 -16.09 45.55 26.43
CA ASP A 339 -17.34 45.37 27.15
C ASP A 339 -17.34 46.02 28.53
N GLY A 340 -16.22 46.59 29.01
CA GLY A 340 -16.09 47.25 30.31
C GLY A 340 -16.02 46.28 31.49
N VAL A 341 -15.52 45.06 31.29
CA VAL A 341 -15.26 44.08 32.36
C VAL A 341 -13.76 43.87 32.50
N ARG A 342 -13.26 43.79 33.74
CA ARG A 342 -11.87 43.36 33.98
C ARG A 342 -11.69 41.90 33.60
N LEU A 343 -10.82 41.64 32.63
CA LEU A 343 -10.50 40.30 32.16
C LEU A 343 -9.46 39.63 33.09
N PRO A 344 -9.64 38.33 33.44
CA PRO A 344 -8.69 37.61 34.27
C PRO A 344 -7.35 37.38 33.54
N TYR A 345 -6.23 37.45 34.27
CA TYR A 345 -4.92 37.01 33.81
C TYR A 345 -4.66 35.64 34.42
N TYR A 346 -4.07 34.73 33.67
CA TYR A 346 -3.70 33.43 34.19
C TYR A 346 -2.24 33.11 33.91
N GLU A 347 -1.56 32.61 34.93
CA GLU A 347 -0.23 32.03 34.80
C GLU A 347 -0.31 30.51 34.96
N MET A 348 0.52 29.81 34.19
CA MET A 348 0.59 28.36 34.20
C MET A 348 1.93 27.91 34.77
N PHE A 349 1.88 26.99 35.73
CA PHE A 349 3.02 26.46 36.45
C PHE A 349 3.09 24.93 36.35
N MET A 350 4.30 24.38 36.27
CA MET A 350 4.54 22.94 36.34
C MET A 350 5.62 22.62 37.37
N TRP A 351 5.53 21.45 37.99
CA TRP A 351 6.53 20.98 38.94
C TRP A 351 7.67 20.23 38.24
N ARG A 352 8.91 20.68 38.46
CA ARG A 352 10.14 20.04 37.97
C ARG A 352 11.21 20.10 39.05
N ASP A 353 11.76 18.93 39.38
CA ASP A 353 12.92 18.76 40.26
C ASP A 353 12.84 19.55 41.59
N GLY A 354 11.69 19.47 42.26
CA GLY A 354 11.48 20.07 43.57
C GLY A 354 11.15 21.57 43.54
N LYS A 355 10.88 22.15 42.36
CA LYS A 355 10.53 23.57 42.20
C LYS A 355 9.37 23.76 41.23
N THR A 356 8.58 24.79 41.48
CA THR A 356 7.57 25.30 40.56
C THR A 356 8.24 26.11 39.44
N GLN A 357 7.96 25.75 38.20
CA GLN A 357 8.44 26.45 37.00
C GLN A 357 7.28 27.13 36.30
N HIS A 358 7.45 28.41 35.96
CA HIS A 358 6.50 29.15 35.14
C HIS A 358 6.66 28.77 33.67
N VAL A 359 5.61 28.22 33.05
CA VAL A 359 5.68 27.60 31.71
C VAL A 359 4.92 28.39 30.64
N ALA A 360 3.84 29.08 31.02
CA ALA A 360 3.08 29.92 30.10
C ALA A 360 2.29 31.00 30.84
N SER A 361 1.91 32.04 30.09
CA SER A 361 1.00 33.10 30.50
C SER A 361 -0.17 33.19 29.52
N VAL A 362 -1.38 33.39 30.03
CA VAL A 362 -2.59 33.62 29.24
C VAL A 362 -3.09 35.01 29.57
N LYS A 363 -2.87 35.94 28.64
CA LYS A 363 -3.13 37.37 28.84
C LYS A 363 -4.23 37.86 27.90
N PRO A 364 -5.14 38.73 28.34
CA PRO A 364 -6.08 39.38 27.44
C PRO A 364 -5.34 40.30 26.45
N ARG A 365 -5.93 40.52 25.28
CA ARG A 365 -5.41 41.40 24.23
C ARG A 365 -6.52 42.29 23.68
N GLU A 366 -6.13 43.45 23.16
CA GLU A 366 -7.00 44.40 22.49
C GLU A 366 -7.79 43.77 21.31
N SER A 367 -9.06 44.17 21.21
CA SER A 367 -10.05 43.63 20.25
C SER A 367 -9.62 43.71 18.79
N GLU A 368 -8.81 44.70 18.40
CA GLU A 368 -8.34 44.90 17.02
C GLU A 368 -7.38 43.81 16.53
N PHE A 369 -6.72 43.10 17.45
CA PHE A 369 -5.77 42.03 17.12
C PHE A 369 -6.38 40.63 17.23
N CYS A 370 -7.67 40.55 17.56
CA CYS A 370 -8.44 39.32 17.63
C CYS A 370 -8.98 39.02 16.23
N GLY A 371 -8.43 38.00 15.55
CA GLY A 371 -8.77 37.68 14.16
C GLY A 371 -10.28 37.55 13.87
N SER A 372 -10.64 37.88 12.62
CA SER A 372 -11.96 38.06 12.01
C SER A 372 -13.04 36.99 12.28
N THR A 373 -13.56 36.91 13.51
CA THR A 373 -14.87 36.31 13.80
C THR A 373 -15.67 37.32 14.59
N ASN A 374 -16.80 37.77 14.04
CA ASN A 374 -17.58 38.94 14.47
C ASN A 374 -18.24 38.83 15.88
N ASP A 375 -17.97 37.77 16.65
CA ASP A 375 -18.74 37.46 17.87
C ASP A 375 -17.96 37.62 19.19
N SER A 376 -16.62 37.65 19.21
CA SER A 376 -15.86 37.84 20.46
C SER A 376 -15.33 39.26 20.60
N LYS A 377 -15.88 40.01 21.56
CA LYS A 377 -15.48 41.39 21.89
C LYS A 377 -14.08 41.51 22.50
N ASN A 378 -13.54 40.41 23.04
CA ASN A 378 -12.24 40.31 23.72
C ASN A 378 -11.54 39.01 23.28
N CYS A 379 -10.19 38.95 23.32
CA CYS A 379 -9.45 37.70 23.08
C CYS A 379 -8.28 37.50 24.04
N TYR A 380 -7.81 36.25 24.11
CA TYR A 380 -6.70 35.82 24.94
C TYR A 380 -5.51 35.35 24.10
N GLN A 381 -4.32 35.82 24.47
CA GLN A 381 -3.06 35.38 23.92
C GLN A 381 -2.37 34.41 24.88
N PHE A 382 -2.12 33.19 24.41
CA PHE A 382 -1.29 32.21 25.10
C PHE A 382 0.18 32.42 24.72
N THR A 383 1.03 32.73 25.70
CA THR A 383 2.47 32.96 25.50
C THR A 383 3.29 31.98 26.32
N ARG A 384 4.13 31.17 25.66
CA ARG A 384 5.04 30.22 26.31
C ARG A 384 6.28 30.94 26.86
N THR A 385 6.71 30.59 28.07
CA THR A 385 7.90 31.18 28.70
C THR A 385 9.15 30.38 28.31
N ILE A 386 10.07 30.95 27.53
CA ILE A 386 11.31 30.27 27.09
C ILE A 386 12.36 30.39 28.22
N PRO A 387 13.11 29.31 28.58
CA PRO A 387 13.21 28.01 27.91
C PRO A 387 12.23 26.93 28.38
N TYR A 388 11.44 27.21 29.43
CA TYR A 388 10.58 26.23 30.11
C TYR A 388 9.30 25.86 29.35
N GLY A 389 8.99 26.55 28.26
CA GLY A 389 7.86 26.25 27.38
C GLY A 389 7.94 24.88 26.69
N SER A 390 9.12 24.24 26.69
CA SER A 390 9.29 22.85 26.26
C SER A 390 8.70 21.84 27.24
N TYR A 391 8.51 22.20 28.52
CA TYR A 391 7.85 21.32 29.49
C TYR A 391 6.37 21.10 29.19
N LEU A 392 5.74 22.03 28.46
CA LEU A 392 4.39 21.84 27.94
C LEU A 392 4.35 20.81 26.80
N ASP A 393 5.47 20.60 26.12
CA ASP A 393 5.57 19.56 25.08
C ASP A 393 5.74 18.15 25.71
N ASP A 394 6.06 18.05 27.01
CA ASP A 394 6.01 16.80 27.77
C ASP A 394 4.55 16.36 28.05
N LEU A 395 3.57 17.26 27.95
CA LEU A 395 2.16 16.89 28.06
C LEU A 395 1.76 16.14 26.78
N PRO A 396 1.28 14.89 26.89
CA PRO A 396 0.93 14.11 25.72
C PRO A 396 -0.12 14.82 24.85
N PRO A 397 0.03 14.77 23.51
CA PRO A 397 -0.95 15.35 22.59
C PRO A 397 -2.30 14.63 22.73
N TYR A 398 -3.38 15.33 22.36
CA TYR A 398 -4.75 14.79 22.40
C TYR A 398 -4.98 13.62 21.41
N ASN A 399 -4.26 13.58 20.29
CA ASN A 399 -4.24 12.45 19.35
C ASN A 399 -2.84 11.80 19.35
N SER A 400 -2.78 10.49 19.49
CA SER A 400 -1.59 9.70 19.17
C SER A 400 -1.68 9.24 17.72
N ASP A 401 -0.55 9.24 17.00
CA ASP A 401 -0.43 8.79 15.59
C ASP A 401 -0.85 7.31 15.36
N CYS A 402 -1.29 6.63 16.42
CA CYS A 402 -1.32 5.19 16.60
C CYS A 402 -2.61 4.69 17.25
N GLY A 403 -3.47 5.60 17.76
CA GLY A 403 -4.55 5.25 18.68
C GLY A 403 -4.01 4.72 20.00
N TYR A 404 -4.60 5.14 21.12
CA TYR A 404 -4.07 4.79 22.46
C TYR A 404 -4.23 3.32 22.82
N ASP A 405 -5.13 2.59 22.14
CA ASP A 405 -5.27 1.13 22.23
C ASP A 405 -4.34 0.37 21.26
N ASN A 406 -3.42 1.04 20.57
CA ASN A 406 -2.68 0.52 19.41
C ASN A 406 -3.57 0.02 18.24
N ASN A 407 -4.89 0.17 18.31
CA ASN A 407 -5.84 -0.34 17.31
C ASN A 407 -5.78 0.42 15.97
N LEU A 408 -5.18 1.62 15.93
CA LEU A 408 -5.06 2.47 14.73
C LEU A 408 -3.63 2.47 14.17
N CYS A 409 -2.65 2.01 14.95
CA CYS A 409 -1.32 1.68 14.48
C CYS A 409 -1.49 0.54 13.48
N SER A 410 -1.48 0.86 12.19
CA SER A 410 -1.57 -0.18 11.18
C SER A 410 -0.39 -1.12 11.39
N ASP A 411 -0.68 -2.40 11.50
CA ASP A 411 0.29 -3.48 11.32
C ASP A 411 0.99 -3.40 9.95
N PHE A 412 0.81 -2.34 9.15
CA PHE A 412 1.46 -2.12 7.86
C PHE A 412 2.97 -2.36 7.91
N HIS A 413 3.70 -1.97 8.96
CA HIS A 413 5.13 -2.32 9.05
C HIS A 413 5.35 -3.83 9.28
N VAL A 414 4.50 -4.48 10.07
CA VAL A 414 4.52 -5.94 10.28
C VAL A 414 4.12 -6.67 9.00
N PHE A 415 3.09 -6.20 8.29
CA PHE A 415 2.64 -6.69 6.99
C PHE A 415 3.64 -6.40 5.88
N MET A 416 4.37 -5.29 5.90
CA MET A 416 5.44 -4.98 4.94
C MET A 416 6.67 -5.86 5.18
N ILE A 417 7.08 -6.05 6.44
CA ILE A 417 8.15 -7.00 6.78
C ILE A 417 7.72 -8.43 6.44
N ALA A 418 6.49 -8.82 6.78
CA ALA A 418 5.93 -10.12 6.43
C ALA A 418 5.80 -10.30 4.91
N ALA A 419 5.39 -9.27 4.16
CA ALA A 419 5.31 -9.31 2.70
C ALA A 419 6.70 -9.40 2.05
N VAL A 420 7.72 -8.72 2.59
CA VAL A 420 9.10 -8.83 2.13
C VAL A 420 9.64 -10.23 2.42
N VAL A 421 9.46 -10.77 3.63
CA VAL A 421 9.87 -12.13 4.00
C VAL A 421 9.13 -13.18 3.16
N PHE A 422 7.82 -13.01 2.97
CA PHE A 422 7.00 -13.90 2.17
C PHE A 422 7.36 -13.83 0.69
N SER A 423 7.74 -12.65 0.17
CA SER A 423 8.26 -12.50 -1.19
C SER A 423 9.63 -13.15 -1.35
N ILE A 424 10.52 -13.02 -0.35
CA ILE A 424 11.83 -13.69 -0.32
C ILE A 424 11.67 -15.21 -0.29
N LEU A 425 10.60 -15.76 0.28
CA LEU A 425 10.34 -17.21 0.30
C LEU A 425 9.58 -17.69 -0.94
N LEU A 426 8.54 -16.97 -1.36
CA LEU A 426 7.67 -17.39 -2.47
C LEU A 426 8.31 -17.22 -3.83
N ILE A 427 9.07 -16.16 -4.09
CA ILE A 427 9.70 -15.95 -5.40
C ILE A 427 10.67 -17.09 -5.74
N PRO A 428 11.64 -17.48 -4.88
CA PRO A 428 12.49 -18.63 -5.16
C PRO A 428 11.71 -19.95 -5.16
N MET A 429 10.65 -20.11 -4.36
CA MET A 429 9.80 -21.31 -4.42
C MET A 429 9.03 -21.41 -5.74
N ALA A 430 8.51 -20.30 -6.26
CA ALA A 430 7.85 -20.23 -7.55
C ALA A 430 8.83 -20.43 -8.71
N ILE A 431 10.03 -19.87 -8.62
CA ILE A 431 11.12 -20.13 -9.59
C ILE A 431 11.52 -21.60 -9.53
N ALA A 432 11.70 -22.18 -8.33
CA ALA A 432 12.03 -23.60 -8.17
C ALA A 432 10.91 -24.49 -8.71
N PHE A 433 9.65 -24.18 -8.43
CA PHE A 433 8.49 -24.88 -8.99
C PHE A 433 8.42 -24.76 -10.52
N TYR A 434 8.70 -23.56 -11.06
CA TYR A 434 8.76 -23.35 -12.49
C TYR A 434 9.90 -24.14 -13.15
N LEU A 435 11.09 -24.11 -12.56
CA LEU A 435 12.25 -24.89 -13.01
C LEU A 435 11.98 -26.39 -12.91
N GLN A 436 11.40 -26.87 -11.81
CA GLN A 436 11.02 -28.27 -11.60
C GLN A 436 9.94 -28.70 -12.60
N ARG A 437 8.93 -27.87 -12.86
CA ARG A 437 7.90 -28.14 -13.86
C ARG A 437 8.50 -28.18 -15.27
N LYS A 438 9.40 -27.24 -15.59
CA LYS A 438 10.12 -27.23 -16.87
C LYS A 438 10.96 -28.50 -17.03
N GLU A 439 11.67 -28.91 -16.00
CA GLU A 439 12.48 -30.13 -15.99
C GLU A 439 11.61 -31.38 -16.16
N HIS A 440 10.48 -31.46 -15.46
CA HIS A 440 9.50 -32.54 -15.62
C HIS A 440 8.93 -32.61 -17.04
N LEU A 441 8.63 -31.47 -17.67
CA LEU A 441 8.18 -31.43 -19.07
C LEU A 441 9.27 -31.89 -20.05
N ILE A 442 10.54 -31.58 -19.80
CA ILE A 442 11.66 -32.08 -20.61
C ILE A 442 11.84 -33.58 -20.42
N GLN A 443 11.72 -34.09 -19.19
CA GLN A 443 11.76 -35.53 -18.88
C GLN A 443 10.65 -36.31 -19.60
N GLN A 444 9.51 -35.68 -19.90
CA GLN A 444 8.43 -36.29 -20.69
C GLN A 444 8.74 -36.39 -22.19
N MET A 445 9.78 -35.71 -22.68
CA MET A 445 10.21 -35.68 -24.09
C MET A 445 11.69 -36.09 -24.27
N PRO A 446 12.11 -37.31 -23.88
CA PRO A 446 13.50 -37.79 -24.03
C PRO A 446 14.00 -37.88 -25.48
N TRP A 447 13.09 -37.82 -26.46
CA TRP A 447 13.39 -37.74 -27.90
C TRP A 447 13.59 -36.31 -28.40
N ARG A 448 13.34 -35.28 -27.59
CA ARG A 448 13.59 -33.89 -27.97
C ARG A 448 15.08 -33.59 -27.91
N VAL A 449 15.65 -33.18 -29.03
CA VAL A 449 17.07 -32.82 -29.14
C VAL A 449 17.19 -31.29 -29.22
N PRO A 450 18.03 -30.67 -28.38
CA PRO A 450 18.33 -29.24 -28.48
C PRO A 450 19.15 -28.89 -29.74
N LEU A 451 18.84 -27.78 -30.41
CA LEU A 451 19.51 -27.39 -31.66
C LEU A 451 21.01 -27.14 -31.47
N ASP A 452 21.41 -26.55 -30.35
CA ASP A 452 22.80 -26.29 -29.95
C ASP A 452 23.65 -27.55 -29.79
N THR A 453 23.02 -28.72 -29.61
CA THR A 453 23.72 -30.00 -29.57
C THR A 453 23.95 -30.63 -30.94
N ILE A 454 23.36 -30.07 -32.01
CA ILE A 454 23.44 -30.56 -33.38
C ILE A 454 24.52 -29.78 -34.13
N ASN A 455 25.65 -30.43 -34.40
CA ASN A 455 26.70 -29.89 -35.27
C ASN A 455 26.54 -30.51 -36.66
N PHE A 456 26.09 -29.73 -37.64
CA PHE A 456 26.05 -30.18 -39.02
C PHE A 456 27.47 -30.34 -39.55
N ASP A 457 27.74 -31.44 -40.25
CA ASP A 457 29.00 -31.57 -40.97
C ASP A 457 28.98 -30.51 -42.08
N ASP A 458 29.88 -29.53 -42.05
CA ASP A 458 29.97 -28.44 -43.04
C ASP A 458 30.10 -29.01 -44.46
N SER A 459 28.97 -29.20 -45.14
CA SER A 459 28.94 -29.27 -46.59
C SER A 459 28.92 -27.83 -47.10
N SER A 460 30.12 -27.29 -47.30
CA SER A 460 30.47 -26.07 -48.05
C SER A 460 30.69 -24.77 -47.26
N ASN A 461 31.98 -24.50 -46.95
CA ASN A 461 32.58 -23.26 -47.44
C ASN A 461 32.28 -23.18 -48.95
N GLY A 462 31.62 -22.10 -49.38
CA GLY A 462 31.09 -21.94 -50.72
C GLY A 462 32.04 -22.41 -51.82
N LYS A 463 31.66 -23.50 -52.50
CA LYS A 463 31.99 -23.81 -53.88
C LYS A 463 30.92 -24.74 -54.41
N LEU A 464 30.25 -24.26 -55.45
CA LEU A 464 29.44 -25.04 -56.37
C LEU A 464 30.34 -26.14 -56.98
N VAL A 465 30.52 -27.26 -56.28
CA VAL A 465 31.17 -28.43 -56.87
C VAL A 465 30.08 -29.21 -57.57
N SER A 466 29.90 -28.91 -58.85
CA SER A 466 29.38 -29.86 -59.82
C SER A 466 30.26 -31.11 -59.78
N VAL A 467 29.92 -32.07 -58.91
CA VAL A 467 30.39 -33.44 -59.09
C VAL A 467 29.60 -33.99 -60.28
N SER A 468 30.10 -33.67 -61.47
CA SER A 468 29.88 -34.44 -62.67
C SER A 468 30.38 -35.85 -62.38
N ARG A 469 29.48 -36.73 -61.91
CA ARG A 469 29.70 -38.17 -62.00
C ARG A 469 29.72 -38.46 -63.49
N ARG A 470 30.91 -38.70 -64.03
CA ARG A 470 31.09 -39.28 -65.35
C ARG A 470 30.30 -40.58 -65.40
N VAL A 471 29.14 -40.54 -66.04
CA VAL A 471 28.48 -41.74 -66.53
C VAL A 471 29.36 -42.23 -67.68
N SER A 472 30.10 -43.30 -67.46
CA SER A 472 30.67 -44.06 -68.57
C SER A 472 29.53 -44.53 -69.46
N ASN A 473 29.63 -44.25 -70.76
CA ASN A 473 28.65 -44.54 -71.80
C ASN A 473 28.11 -45.98 -71.72
N VAL A 474 26.98 -46.17 -71.04
CA VAL A 474 26.16 -47.39 -71.11
C VAL A 474 24.69 -46.97 -71.07
N SER A 475 24.05 -46.99 -72.25
CA SER A 475 22.59 -46.94 -72.51
C SER A 475 21.73 -45.94 -71.71
N THR A 476 21.21 -44.96 -72.44
CA THR A 476 20.30 -43.84 -72.06
C THR A 476 18.96 -44.22 -71.41
N ALA A 477 18.72 -45.49 -71.08
CA ALA A 477 17.58 -45.90 -70.26
C ALA A 477 17.93 -46.01 -68.75
N ARG A 478 19.21 -46.14 -68.35
CA ARG A 478 19.58 -46.33 -66.92
C ARG A 478 19.88 -45.04 -66.16
N ALA A 479 20.29 -43.97 -66.84
CA ALA A 479 20.80 -42.75 -66.20
C ALA A 479 19.70 -41.85 -65.57
N SER A 480 18.45 -41.93 -66.02
CA SER A 480 17.34 -41.13 -65.48
C SER A 480 16.86 -41.61 -64.10
N TYR A 481 17.22 -42.82 -63.68
CA TYR A 481 16.67 -43.41 -62.44
C TYR A 481 17.44 -43.02 -61.17
N SER A 482 18.71 -42.63 -61.28
CA SER A 482 19.53 -42.29 -60.10
C SER A 482 19.18 -40.92 -59.49
N SER A 483 18.68 -39.97 -60.28
CA SER A 483 18.26 -38.64 -59.83
C SER A 483 16.87 -38.64 -59.19
N ILE A 484 16.02 -39.63 -59.50
CA ILE A 484 14.62 -39.69 -59.05
C ILE A 484 14.52 -40.16 -57.58
N PHE A 485 15.44 -40.97 -57.07
CA PHE A 485 15.42 -41.37 -55.65
C PHE A 485 16.38 -40.54 -54.75
N SER A 486 17.20 -39.67 -55.36
CA SER A 486 18.26 -38.92 -54.68
C SER A 486 17.81 -37.63 -53.97
N ALA A 487 16.51 -37.31 -53.91
CA ALA A 487 16.02 -36.14 -53.17
C ALA A 487 16.13 -36.29 -51.64
N ASN A 488 16.44 -37.48 -51.13
CA ASN A 488 16.75 -37.75 -49.73
C ASN A 488 18.22 -38.18 -49.56
N ILE A 489 19.18 -37.37 -50.04
CA ILE A 489 20.53 -37.49 -49.48
C ILE A 489 20.40 -37.10 -48.01
N SER A 490 20.32 -38.11 -47.13
CA SER A 490 20.27 -37.88 -45.70
C SER A 490 21.56 -37.14 -45.32
N GLU A 491 21.43 -35.86 -45.00
CA GLU A 491 22.56 -35.10 -44.50
C GLU A 491 23.03 -35.69 -43.18
N HIS A 492 24.31 -35.47 -42.87
CA HIS A 492 24.91 -36.01 -41.66
C HIS A 492 25.19 -34.88 -40.67
N ALA A 493 24.96 -35.18 -39.40
CA ALA A 493 25.30 -34.28 -38.30
C ALA A 493 25.88 -35.08 -37.14
N HIS A 494 26.46 -34.38 -36.17
CA HIS A 494 26.90 -34.92 -34.91
C HIS A 494 26.02 -34.40 -33.78
N VAL A 495 25.44 -35.33 -33.01
CA VAL A 495 24.67 -35.03 -31.79
C VAL A 495 25.40 -35.69 -30.63
N ASN A 496 25.86 -34.90 -29.65
CA ASN A 496 26.62 -35.40 -28.50
C ASN A 496 27.80 -36.32 -28.90
N LYS A 497 28.54 -35.94 -29.95
CA LYS A 497 29.66 -36.72 -30.54
C LYS A 497 29.26 -38.01 -31.27
N GLN A 498 27.97 -38.33 -31.38
CA GLN A 498 27.46 -39.43 -32.19
C GLN A 498 27.03 -38.94 -33.57
N LYS A 499 27.50 -39.60 -34.63
CA LYS A 499 27.09 -39.29 -36.00
C LYS A 499 25.65 -39.77 -36.24
N VAL A 500 24.82 -38.91 -36.83
CA VAL A 500 23.40 -39.15 -37.12
C VAL A 500 23.06 -38.81 -38.57
N SER A 501 22.06 -39.50 -39.09
CA SER A 501 21.42 -39.19 -40.37
C SER A 501 20.24 -38.25 -40.11
N VAL A 502 20.15 -37.17 -40.87
CA VAL A 502 19.22 -36.05 -40.66
C VAL A 502 18.26 -35.92 -41.84
N LYS A 503 16.99 -35.67 -41.53
CA LYS A 503 15.98 -35.15 -42.46
C LYS A 503 15.43 -33.84 -41.95
N ARG A 504 15.46 -32.81 -42.80
CA ARG A 504 14.98 -31.46 -42.46
C ARG A 504 13.65 -31.16 -43.13
N TYR A 505 12.83 -30.39 -42.44
CA TYR A 505 11.54 -29.87 -42.89
C TYR A 505 11.48 -28.38 -42.54
N VAL A 506 10.91 -27.56 -43.41
CA VAL A 506 10.70 -26.13 -43.11
C VAL A 506 9.55 -26.02 -42.10
N GLN A 507 9.83 -25.40 -40.97
CA GLN A 507 8.85 -25.14 -39.93
C GLN A 507 8.17 -23.79 -40.20
N ARG A 508 6.87 -23.81 -40.48
CA ARG A 508 6.05 -22.61 -40.72
C ARG A 508 5.32 -22.13 -39.47
N ARG A 509 4.98 -23.05 -38.56
CA ARG A 509 4.28 -22.76 -37.30
C ARG A 509 4.86 -23.60 -36.16
N ALA A 510 4.62 -23.18 -34.93
CA ALA A 510 5.01 -23.94 -33.74
C ALA A 510 4.29 -25.30 -33.72
N ILE A 511 5.05 -26.38 -33.57
CA ILE A 511 4.53 -27.74 -33.50
C ILE A 511 4.29 -28.11 -32.04
N THR A 512 3.14 -28.70 -31.77
CA THR A 512 2.81 -29.29 -30.46
C THR A 512 2.46 -30.74 -30.67
N PHE A 513 2.83 -31.61 -29.72
CA PHE A 513 2.51 -33.03 -29.79
C PHE A 513 1.41 -33.35 -28.78
N THR A 514 0.40 -34.07 -29.23
CA THR A 514 -0.64 -34.67 -28.39
C THR A 514 -0.02 -35.70 -27.45
N ARG A 515 -0.75 -36.05 -26.39
CA ARG A 515 -0.30 -37.07 -25.44
C ARG A 515 -0.05 -38.43 -26.13
N GLN A 516 -0.89 -38.81 -27.09
CA GLN A 516 -0.73 -40.06 -27.84
C GLN A 516 0.53 -40.05 -28.72
N GLU A 517 0.82 -38.93 -29.39
CA GLU A 517 2.05 -38.77 -30.17
C GLU A 517 3.30 -38.80 -29.27
N MET A 518 3.26 -38.19 -28.09
CA MET A 518 4.36 -38.25 -27.12
C MET A 518 4.63 -39.67 -26.62
N GLU A 519 3.58 -40.43 -26.30
CA GLU A 519 3.68 -41.85 -25.90
C GLU A 519 4.30 -42.70 -27.03
N MET A 520 3.87 -42.48 -28.28
CA MET A 520 4.40 -43.16 -29.46
C MET A 520 5.88 -42.81 -29.72
N LEU A 521 6.26 -41.53 -29.62
CA LEU A 521 7.64 -41.07 -29.80
C LEU A 521 8.57 -41.57 -28.68
N ASN A 522 8.06 -41.69 -27.45
CA ASN A 522 8.79 -42.34 -26.36
C ASN A 522 9.06 -43.82 -26.66
N GLN A 523 8.05 -44.55 -27.14
CA GLN A 523 8.24 -45.93 -27.56
C GLN A 523 9.26 -46.04 -28.69
N LEU A 524 9.17 -45.19 -29.72
CA LEU A 524 10.13 -45.14 -30.82
C LEU A 524 11.57 -44.87 -30.33
N LYS A 525 11.74 -43.95 -29.37
CA LYS A 525 13.05 -43.61 -28.78
C LYS A 525 13.71 -44.78 -28.06
N TYR A 526 12.92 -45.65 -27.42
CA TYR A 526 13.42 -46.78 -26.64
C TYR A 526 13.39 -48.12 -27.39
N MET A 527 12.91 -48.16 -28.64
CA MET A 527 12.95 -49.38 -29.44
C MET A 527 14.38 -49.82 -29.70
N SER A 528 14.71 -51.03 -29.24
CA SER A 528 16.04 -51.63 -29.37
C SER A 528 15.91 -53.03 -29.93
N HIS A 529 16.43 -53.23 -31.13
CA HIS A 529 16.51 -54.53 -31.79
C HIS A 529 17.64 -54.50 -32.83
N VAL A 530 18.29 -55.64 -33.08
CA VAL A 530 19.45 -55.73 -33.97
C VAL A 530 19.15 -55.22 -35.38
N ASN A 531 17.91 -55.43 -35.86
CA ASN A 531 17.43 -55.02 -37.18
C ASN A 531 16.58 -53.74 -37.19
N ILE A 532 16.65 -52.93 -36.14
CA ILE A 532 15.99 -51.62 -36.05
C ILE A 532 17.05 -50.54 -35.94
N ASN A 533 16.94 -49.50 -36.76
CA ASN A 533 17.84 -48.36 -36.67
C ASN A 533 17.41 -47.51 -35.47
N PRO A 534 18.29 -47.23 -34.49
CA PRO A 534 17.90 -46.44 -33.33
C PRO A 534 17.46 -45.02 -33.72
N PHE A 535 16.30 -44.62 -33.20
CA PHE A 535 15.79 -43.27 -33.34
C PHE A 535 16.49 -42.32 -32.36
N THR A 536 17.21 -41.33 -32.89
CA THR A 536 17.94 -40.39 -32.04
C THR A 536 16.99 -39.35 -31.46
N GLY A 537 16.11 -38.77 -32.27
CA GLY A 537 15.17 -37.76 -31.79
C GLY A 537 14.75 -36.74 -32.83
N ILE A 538 14.10 -35.69 -32.35
CA ILE A 538 13.58 -34.57 -33.15
C ILE A 538 14.04 -33.25 -32.54
N CYS A 539 14.55 -32.34 -33.35
CA CYS A 539 14.66 -30.93 -33.01
C CYS A 539 13.53 -30.16 -33.70
N PHE A 540 12.73 -29.44 -32.91
CA PHE A 540 11.57 -28.66 -33.37
C PHE A 540 11.38 -27.42 -32.48
N ASN A 541 10.69 -26.39 -32.99
CA ASN A 541 10.43 -25.11 -32.31
C ASN A 541 11.70 -24.40 -31.80
N GLN A 542 12.83 -24.59 -32.49
CA GLN A 542 14.14 -24.03 -32.09
C GLN A 542 14.82 -23.30 -33.26
N GLY A 543 14.08 -23.06 -34.35
CA GLY A 543 14.55 -22.40 -35.57
C GLY A 543 13.44 -22.42 -36.63
N SER A 544 13.81 -22.17 -37.88
CA SER A 544 12.91 -22.27 -39.04
C SER A 544 12.78 -23.70 -39.60
N GLU A 545 13.38 -24.68 -38.94
CA GLU A 545 13.44 -26.06 -39.41
C GLU A 545 13.08 -27.06 -38.31
N VAL A 546 12.46 -28.16 -38.73
CA VAL A 546 12.27 -29.37 -37.93
C VAL A 546 13.19 -30.45 -38.48
N ILE A 547 13.97 -31.04 -37.58
CA ILE A 547 15.07 -31.95 -37.88
C ILE A 547 14.76 -33.30 -37.24
N VAL A 548 14.58 -34.33 -38.06
CA VAL A 548 14.38 -35.71 -37.63
C VAL A 548 15.69 -36.48 -37.76
N MET A 549 16.09 -37.17 -36.70
CA MET A 549 17.41 -37.79 -36.59
C MET A 549 17.31 -39.29 -36.30
N TRP A 550 18.06 -40.06 -37.08
CA TRP A 550 18.28 -41.49 -36.88
C TRP A 550 19.77 -41.77 -36.74
N GLN A 551 20.14 -42.91 -36.16
CA GLN A 551 21.55 -43.29 -36.08
C GLN A 551 22.15 -43.43 -37.49
N PHE A 552 23.37 -42.91 -37.67
CA PHE A 552 24.11 -43.03 -38.92
C PHE A 552 24.59 -44.47 -39.14
N THR A 553 24.44 -44.94 -40.37
CA THR A 553 24.89 -46.26 -40.83
C THR A 553 25.95 -46.12 -41.91
N THR A 554 27.05 -46.86 -41.79
CA THR A 554 28.25 -46.66 -42.62
C THR A 554 28.14 -47.14 -44.07
N ARG A 555 27.22 -48.07 -44.39
CA ARG A 555 27.10 -48.67 -45.73
C ARG A 555 25.90 -48.17 -46.55
N TYR A 556 25.21 -47.13 -46.09
CA TYR A 556 24.02 -46.54 -46.74
C TYR A 556 22.85 -47.52 -46.84
N SER A 557 21.85 -47.22 -47.67
CA SER A 557 20.67 -48.07 -47.85
C SER A 557 20.94 -49.25 -48.79
N LEU A 558 20.12 -50.31 -48.70
CA LEU A 558 20.18 -51.42 -49.65
C LEU A 558 19.85 -50.95 -51.08
N GLU A 559 19.04 -49.91 -51.25
CA GLU A 559 18.79 -49.31 -52.57
C GLU A 559 20.08 -48.73 -53.16
N ASP A 560 20.84 -48.00 -52.36
CA ASP A 560 22.12 -47.43 -52.78
C ASP A 560 23.13 -48.53 -53.12
N LEU A 561 23.18 -49.60 -52.33
CA LEU A 561 24.08 -50.71 -52.58
C LEU A 561 23.71 -51.46 -53.87
N ILE A 562 22.43 -51.82 -54.04
CA ILE A 562 21.96 -52.66 -55.15
C ILE A 562 21.90 -51.89 -56.46
N PHE A 563 21.31 -50.68 -56.46
CA PHE A 563 20.97 -49.98 -57.71
C PHE A 563 21.88 -48.79 -58.02
N VAL A 564 22.49 -48.15 -57.02
CA VAL A 564 23.38 -47.00 -57.25
C VAL A 564 24.83 -47.46 -57.41
N LYS A 565 25.30 -48.34 -56.54
CA LYS A 565 26.64 -48.95 -56.62
C LYS A 565 26.69 -50.21 -57.48
N GLU A 566 25.52 -50.67 -57.96
CA GLU A 566 25.36 -51.88 -58.75
C GLU A 566 26.02 -53.12 -58.10
N GLN A 567 26.02 -53.17 -56.76
CA GLN A 567 26.66 -54.24 -56.02
C GLN A 567 25.76 -55.47 -55.99
N LYS A 568 26.24 -56.56 -56.56
CA LYS A 568 25.60 -57.88 -56.49
C LYS A 568 26.08 -58.63 -55.24
N PHE A 569 25.17 -59.34 -54.59
CA PHE A 569 25.44 -60.12 -53.39
C PHE A 569 25.22 -61.62 -53.65
N GLY A 570 25.99 -62.47 -52.99
CA GLY A 570 25.77 -63.92 -53.05
C GLY A 570 24.51 -64.35 -52.29
N ARG A 571 24.06 -65.60 -52.52
CA ARG A 571 22.87 -66.19 -51.86
C ARG A 571 22.86 -66.01 -50.34
N ASN A 572 24.02 -66.18 -49.69
CA ASN A 572 24.13 -66.03 -48.23
C ASN A 572 23.79 -64.62 -47.74
N PHE A 573 24.24 -63.59 -48.47
CA PHE A 573 23.90 -62.21 -48.17
C PHE A 573 22.44 -61.90 -48.49
N GLN A 574 21.90 -62.41 -49.61
CA GLN A 574 20.47 -62.26 -49.93
C GLN A 574 19.59 -62.85 -48.82
N SER A 575 19.88 -64.08 -48.38
CA SER A 575 19.22 -64.75 -47.25
C SER A 575 19.29 -63.91 -45.99
N THR A 576 20.48 -63.43 -45.64
CA THR A 576 20.74 -62.65 -44.43
C THR A 576 19.97 -61.33 -44.45
N PHE A 577 19.99 -60.60 -45.56
CA PHE A 577 19.27 -59.33 -45.69
C PHE A 577 17.76 -59.51 -45.58
N ILE A 578 17.20 -60.52 -46.26
CA ILE A 578 15.77 -60.83 -46.17
C ILE A 578 15.39 -61.19 -44.73
N LYS A 579 16.15 -62.08 -44.08
CA LYS A 579 15.92 -62.45 -42.68
C LYS A 579 15.97 -61.22 -41.76
N HIS A 580 16.98 -60.38 -41.89
CA HIS A 580 17.10 -59.14 -41.11
C HIS A 580 15.89 -58.22 -41.26
N ILE A 581 15.42 -57.98 -42.49
CA ILE A 581 14.22 -57.18 -42.76
C ILE A 581 13.00 -57.81 -42.08
N MET A 582 12.81 -59.12 -42.21
CA MET A 582 11.67 -59.82 -41.63
C MET A 582 11.68 -59.81 -40.10
N HIS A 583 12.85 -59.93 -39.48
CA HIS A 583 12.99 -59.82 -38.03
C HIS A 583 12.68 -58.39 -37.56
N GLY A 584 13.12 -57.37 -38.31
CA GLY A 584 12.77 -55.97 -38.06
C GLY A 584 11.27 -55.71 -38.15
N ILE A 585 10.60 -56.20 -39.21
CA ILE A 585 9.15 -56.05 -39.40
C ILE A 585 8.39 -56.77 -38.29
N ASN A 586 8.77 -58.01 -37.97
CA ASN A 586 8.15 -58.77 -36.89
C ASN A 586 8.25 -58.02 -35.55
N TYR A 587 9.39 -57.38 -35.29
CA TYR A 587 9.56 -56.56 -34.09
C TYR A 587 8.65 -55.33 -34.10
N ILE A 588 8.54 -54.62 -35.24
CA ILE A 588 7.64 -53.45 -35.37
C ILE A 588 6.16 -53.85 -35.22
N HIS A 589 5.73 -54.93 -35.88
CA HIS A 589 4.34 -55.41 -35.85
C HIS A 589 3.88 -55.83 -34.46
N ASN A 590 4.80 -56.36 -33.65
CA ASN A 590 4.53 -56.72 -32.24
C ASN A 590 4.77 -55.57 -31.25
N SER A 591 5.27 -54.42 -31.73
CA SER A 591 5.40 -53.20 -30.92
C SER A 591 4.11 -52.38 -30.94
N SER A 592 4.04 -51.38 -30.06
CA SER A 592 2.96 -50.39 -30.03
C SER A 592 2.85 -49.54 -31.30
N ILE A 593 3.94 -49.40 -32.08
CA ILE A 593 3.92 -48.70 -33.37
C ILE A 593 3.12 -49.50 -34.41
N LYS A 594 3.12 -50.84 -34.30
CA LYS A 594 2.39 -51.83 -35.11
C LYS A 594 2.70 -51.86 -36.61
N VAL A 595 3.13 -50.77 -37.22
CA VAL A 595 3.24 -50.64 -38.68
C VAL A 595 4.48 -49.84 -39.05
N HIS A 596 5.20 -50.27 -40.09
CA HIS A 596 6.30 -49.50 -40.67
C HIS A 596 5.76 -48.40 -41.60
N GLY A 597 4.87 -48.75 -42.54
CA GLY A 597 4.11 -47.82 -43.39
C GLY A 597 4.91 -47.12 -44.49
N ALA A 598 6.18 -47.50 -44.67
CA ALA A 598 7.08 -46.98 -45.69
C ALA A 598 8.24 -47.96 -45.93
N LEU A 599 7.91 -49.23 -46.16
CA LEU A 599 8.90 -50.28 -46.25
C LEU A 599 9.50 -50.30 -47.67
N TYR A 600 10.62 -49.60 -47.86
CA TYR A 600 11.35 -49.47 -49.12
C TYR A 600 12.83 -49.82 -48.94
N LEU A 601 13.54 -50.12 -50.03
CA LEU A 601 14.97 -50.46 -49.95
C LEU A 601 15.79 -49.28 -49.44
N SER A 602 15.37 -48.05 -49.73
CA SER A 602 15.95 -46.82 -49.17
C SER A 602 15.87 -46.73 -47.64
N ASN A 603 14.85 -47.37 -47.04
CA ASN A 603 14.61 -47.38 -45.60
C ASN A 603 15.18 -48.65 -44.92
N CYS A 604 15.92 -49.46 -45.69
CA CYS A 604 16.68 -50.60 -45.20
C CYS A 604 18.17 -50.24 -45.19
N VAL A 605 18.67 -49.70 -44.09
CA VAL A 605 20.05 -49.22 -43.97
C VAL A 605 21.00 -50.30 -43.46
N VAL A 606 22.25 -50.28 -43.92
CA VAL A 606 23.24 -51.33 -43.61
C VAL A 606 24.38 -50.78 -42.76
N ASP A 607 24.66 -51.45 -41.64
CA ASP A 607 25.75 -51.08 -40.75
C ASP A 607 27.12 -51.66 -41.17
N SER A 608 28.17 -51.36 -40.39
CA SER A 608 29.53 -51.83 -40.68
C SER A 608 29.66 -53.36 -40.72
N TYR A 609 28.81 -54.06 -39.96
CA TYR A 609 28.77 -55.52 -39.80
C TYR A 609 27.81 -56.21 -40.78
N TRP A 610 27.32 -55.50 -41.80
CA TRP A 610 26.38 -56.02 -42.79
C TRP A 610 25.00 -56.41 -42.23
N VAL A 611 24.63 -55.84 -41.09
CA VAL A 611 23.29 -55.99 -40.53
C VAL A 611 22.37 -54.95 -41.16
N VAL A 612 21.22 -55.42 -41.65
CA VAL A 612 20.18 -54.54 -42.20
C VAL A 612 19.31 -54.06 -41.05
N LYS A 613 19.09 -52.76 -41.00
CA LYS A 613 18.29 -52.06 -39.99
C LYS A 613 17.20 -51.24 -40.67
N LEU A 614 15.97 -51.37 -40.17
CA LEU A 614 14.84 -50.59 -40.68
C LEU A 614 14.85 -49.20 -40.04
N THR A 615 14.61 -48.16 -40.85
CA THR A 615 14.59 -46.75 -40.43
C THR A 615 13.33 -46.05 -40.93
N ASP A 616 13.07 -44.82 -40.49
CA ASP A 616 11.97 -43.97 -40.96
C ASP A 616 10.55 -44.54 -40.75
N PHE A 617 10.37 -45.36 -39.71
CA PHE A 617 9.07 -45.84 -39.25
C PHE A 617 8.56 -45.03 -38.05
N GLY A 618 7.26 -45.13 -37.75
CA GLY A 618 6.64 -44.53 -36.56
C GLY A 618 6.45 -43.01 -36.55
N ILE A 619 7.30 -42.25 -37.25
CA ILE A 619 7.23 -40.77 -37.26
C ILE A 619 6.52 -40.18 -38.48
N LYS A 620 6.41 -40.95 -39.57
CA LYS A 620 5.85 -40.51 -40.86
C LYS A 620 4.44 -39.91 -40.73
N ASN A 621 3.55 -40.60 -40.01
CA ASN A 621 2.16 -40.15 -39.84
C ASN A 621 2.09 -38.80 -39.12
N ILE A 622 2.92 -38.62 -38.08
CA ILE A 622 3.02 -37.36 -37.33
C ILE A 622 3.48 -36.24 -38.25
N LEU A 623 4.58 -36.42 -38.99
CA LEU A 623 5.09 -35.40 -39.91
C LEU A 623 4.06 -35.02 -40.97
N LYS A 624 3.34 -36.02 -41.50
CA LYS A 624 2.31 -35.83 -42.51
C LYS A 624 1.14 -35.00 -41.98
N GLU A 625 0.65 -35.29 -40.78
CA GLU A 625 -0.40 -34.51 -40.13
C GLU A 625 0.02 -33.04 -40.00
N ARG A 626 1.26 -32.80 -39.55
CA ARG A 626 1.83 -31.43 -39.46
C ARG A 626 1.93 -30.74 -40.82
N MET A 627 2.23 -31.47 -41.89
CA MET A 627 2.22 -30.92 -43.26
C MET A 627 0.80 -30.57 -43.73
N HIS A 628 -0.18 -31.43 -43.45
CA HIS A 628 -1.60 -31.19 -43.78
C HIS A 628 -2.13 -29.93 -43.07
N HIS A 629 -1.75 -29.72 -41.80
CA HIS A 629 -2.06 -28.52 -41.03
C HIS A 629 -1.23 -27.28 -41.41
N LYS A 630 -0.36 -27.39 -42.44
CA LYS A 630 0.53 -26.33 -42.92
C LYS A 630 1.50 -25.83 -41.83
N GLU A 631 1.79 -26.65 -40.82
CA GLU A 631 2.79 -26.39 -39.78
C GLU A 631 4.20 -26.71 -40.28
N LEU A 632 4.30 -27.72 -41.16
CA LEU A 632 5.51 -28.14 -41.86
C LEU A 632 5.37 -27.98 -43.37
N ALA A 633 6.51 -27.76 -44.03
CA ALA A 633 6.67 -27.89 -45.46
C ALA A 633 7.93 -28.70 -45.77
N PRO A 634 7.98 -29.43 -46.91
CA PRO A 634 9.19 -30.12 -47.30
C PRO A 634 10.28 -29.10 -47.65
N SER A 635 11.54 -29.46 -47.42
CA SER A 635 12.71 -28.57 -47.64
C SER A 635 13.01 -28.34 -49.13
N SER A 636 12.52 -29.22 -50.00
CA SER A 636 12.53 -29.07 -51.45
C SER A 636 11.09 -29.12 -51.96
N SER A 637 10.82 -28.42 -53.07
CA SER A 637 9.51 -28.45 -53.74
C SER A 637 9.19 -29.89 -54.14
N PHE A 638 8.26 -30.51 -53.43
CA PHE A 638 7.72 -31.81 -53.77
C PHE A 638 6.88 -31.62 -55.04
N ASP A 639 7.39 -32.08 -56.17
CA ASP A 639 6.61 -32.10 -57.41
C ASP A 639 5.67 -33.30 -57.36
N ILE A 640 4.38 -33.03 -57.12
CA ILE A 640 3.32 -34.04 -57.03
C ILE A 640 3.08 -34.68 -58.41
N ASP A 641 3.36 -33.96 -59.49
CA ASP A 641 3.15 -34.43 -60.86
C ASP A 641 4.22 -35.46 -61.29
N ALA A 642 5.33 -35.56 -60.56
CA ALA A 642 6.27 -36.65 -60.64
C ALA A 642 5.89 -37.75 -59.64
N ILE A 643 4.86 -38.56 -59.96
CA ILE A 643 4.60 -39.82 -59.25
C ILE A 643 5.92 -40.59 -59.24
N HIS A 644 6.62 -40.54 -58.11
CA HIS A 644 7.91 -41.19 -57.99
C HIS A 644 7.68 -42.68 -58.17
N TYR A 645 8.54 -43.33 -58.96
CA TYR A 645 8.56 -44.80 -59.15
C TYR A 645 8.45 -45.59 -57.83
N LYS A 646 8.86 -44.98 -56.70
CA LYS A 646 8.67 -45.49 -55.34
C LYS A 646 7.21 -45.88 -55.02
N TYR A 647 6.23 -45.16 -55.55
CA TYR A 647 4.81 -45.38 -55.24
C TYR A 647 4.23 -46.61 -55.92
N LEU A 648 4.84 -47.12 -57.00
CA LEU A 648 4.46 -48.39 -57.62
C LEU A 648 4.67 -49.59 -56.67
N GLN A 649 5.47 -49.41 -55.62
CA GLN A 649 5.71 -50.43 -54.60
C GLN A 649 4.64 -50.41 -53.49
N LEU A 650 3.73 -49.43 -53.47
CA LEU A 650 2.61 -49.40 -52.53
C LEU A 650 1.60 -50.51 -52.85
N ALA A 651 0.92 -50.99 -51.82
CA ALA A 651 -0.19 -51.92 -51.97
C ALA A 651 -1.35 -51.26 -52.76
N PRO A 652 -2.16 -52.01 -53.52
CA PRO A 652 -3.24 -51.44 -54.33
C PRO A 652 -4.22 -50.53 -53.58
N GLU A 653 -4.58 -50.87 -52.33
CA GLU A 653 -5.43 -50.08 -51.44
C GLU A 653 -4.79 -48.76 -50.98
N HIS A 654 -3.47 -48.73 -50.91
CA HIS A 654 -2.70 -47.54 -50.59
C HIS A 654 -2.52 -46.67 -51.83
N LEU A 655 -2.23 -47.29 -52.98
CA LEU A 655 -2.05 -46.61 -54.25
C LEU A 655 -3.35 -45.95 -54.74
N SER A 656 -4.48 -46.66 -54.66
CA SER A 656 -5.82 -46.08 -54.94
C SER A 656 -6.10 -44.86 -54.06
N HIS A 657 -5.87 -44.95 -52.75
CA HIS A 657 -6.02 -43.82 -51.84
C HIS A 657 -5.13 -42.62 -52.23
N LEU A 658 -3.88 -42.88 -52.61
CA LEU A 658 -2.94 -41.85 -53.05
C LEU A 658 -3.44 -41.14 -54.31
N LEU A 659 -3.93 -41.90 -55.30
CA LEU A 659 -4.40 -41.36 -56.58
C LEU A 659 -5.72 -40.59 -56.44
N GLU A 660 -6.66 -41.09 -55.63
CA GLU A 660 -7.97 -40.46 -55.43
C GLU A 660 -7.89 -39.19 -54.57
N LYS A 661 -7.12 -39.25 -53.48
CA LYS A 661 -7.08 -38.15 -52.49
C LYS A 661 -5.90 -37.23 -52.66
N HIS A 662 -4.99 -37.53 -53.58
CA HIS A 662 -3.70 -36.83 -53.73
C HIS A 662 -2.93 -36.72 -52.42
N ASP A 663 -3.05 -37.74 -51.56
CA ASP A 663 -2.51 -37.73 -50.20
C ASP A 663 -1.98 -39.12 -49.80
N GLU A 664 -0.78 -39.17 -49.23
CA GLU A 664 -0.07 -40.42 -48.97
C GLU A 664 -0.79 -41.25 -47.89
N PRO A 665 -1.20 -42.49 -48.16
CA PRO A 665 -2.04 -43.27 -47.23
C PRO A 665 -1.32 -43.56 -45.91
N MET A 666 -2.12 -43.74 -44.85
CA MET A 666 -1.61 -44.33 -43.61
C MET A 666 -1.21 -45.79 -43.86
N GLY A 667 -0.07 -46.20 -43.33
CA GLY A 667 0.39 -47.59 -43.45
C GLY A 667 -0.54 -48.57 -42.74
N THR A 668 -0.53 -49.81 -43.21
CA THR A 668 -1.22 -50.97 -42.60
C THR A 668 -0.27 -52.14 -42.48
N VAL A 669 -0.57 -53.09 -41.59
CA VAL A 669 0.22 -54.33 -41.43
C VAL A 669 0.23 -55.12 -42.75
N GLU A 670 -0.92 -55.24 -43.40
CA GLU A 670 -1.10 -55.93 -44.67
C GLU A 670 -0.38 -55.21 -45.81
N GLY A 671 -0.32 -53.87 -45.76
CA GLY A 671 0.47 -53.06 -46.68
C GLY A 671 1.98 -53.29 -46.53
N ASP A 672 2.47 -53.42 -45.29
CA ASP A 672 3.87 -53.80 -45.04
C ASP A 672 4.19 -55.19 -45.61
N ILE A 673 3.25 -56.15 -45.55
CA ILE A 673 3.42 -57.49 -46.16
C ILE A 673 3.57 -57.41 -47.68
N TYR A 674 2.76 -56.58 -48.34
CA TYR A 674 2.87 -56.34 -49.78
C TYR A 674 4.24 -55.74 -50.14
N GLN A 675 4.65 -54.71 -49.39
CA GLN A 675 5.94 -54.03 -49.59
C GLN A 675 7.14 -54.93 -49.28
N LEU A 676 7.03 -55.83 -48.30
CA LEU A 676 8.05 -56.83 -47.99
C LEU A 676 8.30 -57.74 -49.19
N ALA A 677 7.25 -58.17 -49.89
CA ALA A 677 7.44 -58.98 -51.10
C ALA A 677 8.10 -58.19 -52.24
N MET A 678 7.81 -56.89 -52.36
CA MET A 678 8.53 -56.00 -53.30
C MET A 678 10.02 -55.89 -52.95
N LEU A 679 10.36 -55.79 -51.66
CA LEU A 679 11.75 -55.80 -51.19
C LEU A 679 12.45 -57.13 -51.51
N ILE A 680 11.82 -58.25 -51.16
CA ILE A 680 12.37 -59.59 -51.39
C ILE A 680 12.64 -59.78 -52.89
N TYR A 681 11.68 -59.42 -53.76
CA TYR A 681 11.87 -59.47 -55.21
C TYR A 681 13.11 -58.68 -55.66
N GLN A 682 13.27 -57.44 -55.19
CA GLN A 682 14.41 -56.60 -55.55
C GLN A 682 15.74 -57.19 -55.07
N ILE A 683 15.78 -57.79 -53.88
CA ILE A 683 17.00 -58.42 -53.33
C ILE A 683 17.37 -59.71 -54.07
N LEU A 684 16.38 -60.54 -54.41
CA LEU A 684 16.60 -61.81 -55.08
C LEU A 684 17.03 -61.64 -56.54
N PHE A 685 16.40 -60.71 -57.26
CA PHE A 685 16.56 -60.57 -58.71
C PHE A 685 17.38 -59.36 -59.14
N TYR A 686 17.71 -58.44 -58.22
CA TYR A 686 18.42 -57.18 -58.56
C TYR A 686 17.72 -56.35 -59.64
N MET A 687 16.38 -56.38 -59.64
CA MET A 687 15.54 -55.66 -60.59
C MET A 687 14.54 -54.80 -59.84
N ARG A 688 14.25 -53.63 -60.39
CA ARG A 688 13.19 -52.77 -59.87
C ARG A 688 11.81 -53.39 -60.20
N PRO A 689 10.80 -53.28 -59.31
CA PRO A 689 9.48 -53.87 -59.55
C PRO A 689 8.79 -53.26 -60.77
N PHE A 690 8.28 -54.08 -61.69
CA PHE A 690 7.62 -53.64 -62.93
C PHE A 690 8.55 -52.96 -63.96
N ALA A 691 9.87 -53.12 -63.87
CA ALA A 691 10.80 -52.54 -64.85
C ALA A 691 10.62 -53.08 -66.28
N GLU A 692 9.99 -54.24 -66.43
CA GLU A 692 9.66 -54.88 -67.71
C GLU A 692 8.44 -54.29 -68.41
N ARG A 693 7.67 -53.43 -67.74
CA ARG A 693 6.41 -52.87 -68.23
C ARG A 693 6.66 -51.66 -69.13
N PRO A 694 6.05 -51.59 -70.33
CA PRO A 694 6.20 -50.45 -71.23
C PRO A 694 5.35 -49.23 -70.84
N GLU A 695 4.34 -49.40 -70.00
CA GLU A 695 3.44 -48.34 -69.54
C GLU A 695 4.20 -47.24 -68.77
N ASP A 696 3.79 -45.98 -68.92
CA ASP A 696 4.35 -44.89 -68.11
C ASP A 696 3.96 -45.04 -66.63
N ILE A 697 4.73 -44.43 -65.72
CA ILE A 697 4.57 -44.60 -64.27
C ILE A 697 3.15 -44.24 -63.81
N ARG A 698 2.53 -43.20 -64.38
CA ARG A 698 1.18 -42.79 -64.01
C ARG A 698 0.12 -43.79 -64.50
N GLU A 699 0.21 -44.20 -65.76
CA GLU A 699 -0.70 -45.20 -66.34
C GLU A 699 -0.59 -46.54 -65.61
N LEU A 700 0.64 -46.94 -65.26
CA LEU A 700 0.90 -48.14 -64.48
C LEU A 700 0.35 -48.01 -63.05
N ALA A 701 0.46 -46.84 -62.42
CA ALA A 701 -0.11 -46.61 -61.10
C ALA A 701 -1.65 -46.75 -61.11
N ASP A 702 -2.32 -46.16 -62.10
CA ASP A 702 -3.77 -46.29 -62.29
C ASP A 702 -4.15 -47.76 -62.52
N LEU A 703 -3.40 -48.49 -63.36
CA LEU A 703 -3.61 -49.90 -63.62
C LEU A 703 -3.47 -50.77 -62.37
N LEU A 704 -2.44 -50.53 -61.55
CA LEU A 704 -2.18 -51.26 -60.30
C LEU A 704 -3.22 -50.96 -59.21
N SER A 705 -3.84 -49.78 -59.25
CA SER A 705 -4.85 -49.37 -58.27
C SER A 705 -6.22 -50.00 -58.52
N ASN A 706 -6.54 -50.31 -59.77
CA ASN A 706 -7.84 -50.84 -60.18
C ASN A 706 -8.06 -52.31 -59.78
N GLN A 707 -9.31 -52.64 -59.40
CA GLN A 707 -9.70 -54.02 -59.10
C GLN A 707 -9.67 -54.89 -60.36
N SER A 708 -8.56 -55.60 -60.56
CA SER A 708 -8.46 -56.68 -61.57
C SER A 708 -8.72 -58.04 -60.92
N THR A 709 -9.32 -58.95 -61.69
CA THR A 709 -9.53 -60.35 -61.30
C THR A 709 -8.23 -61.15 -61.16
N ALA A 710 -7.13 -60.66 -61.75
CA ALA A 710 -5.78 -61.22 -61.59
C ALA A 710 -4.83 -60.15 -61.00
N PRO A 711 -4.11 -60.45 -59.90
CA PRO A 711 -3.18 -59.50 -59.30
C PRO A 711 -2.04 -59.20 -60.29
N ILE A 712 -1.85 -57.92 -60.59
CA ILE A 712 -0.74 -57.46 -61.43
C ILE A 712 0.50 -57.38 -60.53
N HIS A 713 1.52 -58.16 -60.86
CA HIS A 713 2.74 -58.21 -60.08
C HIS A 713 3.98 -58.26 -60.98
N PRO A 714 5.19 -57.97 -60.44
CA PRO A 714 6.44 -58.04 -61.20
C PRO A 714 6.68 -59.42 -61.82
N LYS A 715 7.21 -59.46 -63.05
CA LYS A 715 7.56 -60.71 -63.74
C LYS A 715 8.81 -61.34 -63.10
N VAL A 716 8.67 -62.58 -62.64
CA VAL A 716 9.81 -63.38 -62.17
C VAL A 716 10.67 -63.80 -63.38
N PRO A 717 12.01 -63.60 -63.35
CA PRO A 717 12.91 -64.05 -64.42
C PRO A 717 12.81 -65.56 -64.70
N GLU A 718 12.77 -65.89 -65.98
CA GLU A 718 12.87 -67.28 -66.45
C GLU A 718 14.28 -67.82 -66.15
N GLY A 719 14.37 -69.09 -65.70
CA GLY A 719 15.64 -69.74 -65.34
C GLY A 719 16.23 -69.34 -63.99
N ASN A 720 15.45 -68.71 -63.10
CA ASN A 720 15.91 -68.46 -61.73
C ASN A 720 16.08 -69.77 -60.94
N SER A 721 16.96 -69.76 -59.93
CA SER A 721 17.31 -70.95 -59.14
C SER A 721 16.49 -71.10 -57.84
N PHE A 722 15.42 -70.32 -57.66
CA PHE A 722 14.62 -70.33 -56.43
C PHE A 722 13.45 -71.32 -56.49
N THR A 723 13.06 -71.89 -55.35
CA THR A 723 11.98 -72.88 -55.32
C THR A 723 10.61 -72.26 -55.62
N MET A 724 9.71 -73.07 -56.22
CA MET A 724 8.32 -72.68 -56.45
C MET A 724 7.58 -72.29 -55.16
N ARG A 725 7.99 -72.82 -54.01
CA ARG A 725 7.42 -72.47 -52.70
C ARG A 725 7.68 -71.00 -52.36
N LEU A 726 8.92 -70.54 -52.51
CA LEU A 726 9.29 -69.15 -52.24
C LEU A 726 8.60 -68.21 -53.24
N LEU A 727 8.63 -68.55 -54.52
CA LEU A 727 7.99 -67.74 -55.56
C LEU A 727 6.47 -67.61 -55.34
N SER A 728 5.81 -68.72 -55.00
CA SER A 728 4.36 -68.72 -54.73
C SER A 728 4.00 -67.88 -53.51
N ILE A 729 4.77 -67.95 -52.41
CA ILE A 729 4.44 -67.14 -51.22
C ILE A 729 4.65 -65.65 -51.47
N ILE A 730 5.70 -65.27 -52.22
CA ILE A 730 5.95 -63.88 -52.63
C ILE A 730 4.78 -63.37 -53.47
N GLN A 731 4.31 -64.17 -54.43
CA GLN A 731 3.15 -63.81 -55.25
C GLN A 731 1.85 -63.66 -54.45
N GLN A 732 1.64 -64.49 -53.41
CA GLN A 732 0.48 -64.37 -52.53
C GLN A 732 0.49 -63.06 -51.71
N CYS A 733 1.65 -62.48 -51.41
CA CYS A 733 1.74 -61.17 -50.77
C CYS A 733 1.20 -60.03 -51.66
N TRP A 734 1.15 -60.23 -52.97
CA TRP A 734 0.66 -59.24 -53.94
C TRP A 734 -0.84 -59.37 -54.26
N LEU A 735 -1.58 -60.17 -53.48
CA LEU A 735 -3.02 -60.25 -53.62
C LEU A 735 -3.68 -58.88 -53.35
N TYR A 736 -4.67 -58.57 -54.18
CA TYR A 736 -5.41 -57.32 -54.12
C TYR A 736 -6.10 -57.13 -52.75
N LYS A 737 -6.80 -58.16 -52.26
CA LYS A 737 -7.47 -58.12 -50.95
C LYS A 737 -6.44 -58.18 -49.80
N PRO A 738 -6.34 -57.16 -48.93
CA PRO A 738 -5.32 -57.11 -47.87
C PRO A 738 -5.35 -58.31 -46.92
N VAL A 739 -6.55 -58.68 -46.46
CA VAL A 739 -6.79 -59.83 -45.56
C VAL A 739 -6.47 -61.19 -46.18
N ALA A 740 -6.32 -61.29 -47.51
CA ALA A 740 -5.96 -62.53 -48.17
C ALA A 740 -4.44 -62.75 -48.23
N ARG A 741 -3.64 -61.73 -47.89
CA ARG A 741 -2.18 -61.82 -47.89
C ARG A 741 -1.70 -62.75 -46.77
N PRO A 742 -0.61 -63.50 -46.97
CA PRO A 742 -0.11 -64.44 -45.98
C PRO A 742 0.43 -63.71 -44.74
N ALA A 743 0.24 -64.33 -43.57
CA ALA A 743 0.88 -63.87 -42.34
C ALA A 743 2.41 -63.96 -42.45
N LEU A 744 3.12 -63.02 -41.80
CA LEU A 744 4.59 -62.92 -41.85
C LEU A 744 5.29 -64.26 -41.54
N ILE A 745 4.78 -65.04 -40.59
CA ILE A 745 5.31 -66.35 -40.20
C ILE A 745 5.40 -67.33 -41.39
N LYS A 746 4.42 -67.34 -42.30
CA LYS A 746 4.44 -68.22 -43.49
C LYS A 746 5.53 -67.81 -44.47
N ILE A 747 5.78 -66.51 -44.59
CA ILE A 747 6.86 -65.95 -45.41
C ILE A 747 8.20 -66.36 -44.78
N THR A 748 8.33 -66.26 -43.44
CA THR A 748 9.54 -66.65 -42.70
C THR A 748 9.88 -68.12 -42.90
N ASP A 749 8.90 -69.00 -42.81
CA ASP A 749 9.09 -70.44 -43.05
C ASP A 749 9.55 -70.73 -44.48
N ALA A 750 8.96 -70.07 -45.49
CA ALA A 750 9.35 -70.25 -46.88
C ALA A 750 10.79 -69.78 -47.16
N VAL A 751 11.17 -68.60 -46.64
CA VAL A 751 12.53 -68.06 -46.76
C VAL A 751 13.54 -68.96 -46.04
N ASN A 752 13.24 -69.42 -44.83
CA ASN A 752 14.14 -70.28 -44.08
C ASN A 752 14.38 -71.63 -44.78
N ARG A 753 13.36 -72.20 -45.43
CA ARG A 753 13.51 -73.45 -46.19
C ARG A 753 14.28 -73.26 -47.49
N GLU A 754 14.10 -72.14 -48.19
CA GLU A 754 14.87 -71.85 -49.41
C GLU A 754 16.37 -71.81 -49.12
N PHE A 755 16.75 -71.11 -48.05
CA PHE A 755 18.15 -70.83 -47.73
C PHE A 755 18.72 -71.73 -46.62
N GLY A 756 17.99 -72.76 -46.20
CA GLY A 756 18.41 -73.71 -45.17
C GLY A 756 18.84 -75.07 -45.72
N GLN A 757 18.87 -75.21 -47.05
CA GLN A 757 19.23 -76.46 -47.75
C GLN A 757 20.72 -76.55 -48.16
N GLU A 758 21.60 -75.72 -47.58
CA GLU A 758 23.06 -75.84 -47.75
C GLU A 758 23.75 -76.27 -46.46
#